data_AF-A0A067CCV0-F1
#
_entry.id   AF-A0A067CCV0-F1
#
_cell.length_a   1.000
_cell.length_b   1.000
_cell.length_c   1.000
_cell.angle_alpha   90.00
_cell.angle_beta   90.00
_cell.angle_gamma   90.00
#
_symmetry.space_group_name_H-M   'P 1'
#
loop_
_entity.id
_entity.type
_entity.pdbx_description
1 polymer ?
#
loop_
_entity_poly.entity_id
_entity_poly.type
_entity_poly.pdbx_seq_one_letter_code
_entity_poly.pdbx_strand_id
1 'polypeptide(L)'
;MTNWFNDRLQVVTNLSDASPSLDNAVFYSNDNLYNTSATASNVPILYANMIQDEINSLVPVIDSLRSMDGCALPWIATSYCFVDWGRTWSLAASSDREAACARQSQNAAIYLESVLRNAEWTSLSLCWGDALNSSVFVPLQSSRAGQQWTSALHAANLAPRSSEDEAVTWRRAGLLTFTTLWQNYKALGVMESFEIHNAFGLAYALKLKSSNATLQLGTQTSYKMFTPLAFSLSLVRNNATALGGRSLIKGTPTFAYTNVSATDVLMQNGSLPNPLGLGLALFHSSIGPFGEVDLRRLPCPDVVKQWYETSHASLTLVVTAHDAALHAFEVLQSPNQYTPSPWPNATDYYGGNLLCDTQTSSDASVLTFFTLGGSCMAHMNDLLGVSTMSATMAVAAMGSALTASAMDDIDGIAVDGGKTLELLHGILTYLDAHVPSVNRTRLAALAAGVRAEMETNYPVALAQYISFNVSLGAGVYGSGPPLLAQGRLFDTISSSYEYFAWLYLIEWVHGVREVVVFESSVGRITTFSGRNAIARVPVNGMEIPANVATYFQRVVQYITIVLGLVTLMASIYIVTAGGYIEASNLLVVNRVGGLVWIGRPLLFLRSMTAICLLSTSGLQLMQMAGYFRFESVRAPWYTTITASGELTWLAFILNDAFSLLTQQYTSGYSSKSAIVVWVASAIWSFASPITHHVQIERRCVVVAVDAQAICHGGHVKIGSVQRFLALNLLVCGIVLVLYVVERLRFPQLARPQGSSFFLYAAANYQFKKARWQHRDVYCIDKASAVINGLLSFEWGDRVFMLDIKTWRKHIVAIGKERREIRDDPSLQHLAHTIPMKH
;
A
#
# COMPACT_ATOMS: atom_id res chain seq x y z
N MET A 1 -5.01 7.40 2.36
CA MET A 1 -3.73 6.92 1.78
C MET A 1 -3.79 5.42 1.52
N THR A 2 -4.17 4.60 2.50
CA THR A 2 -4.40 3.16 2.33
C THR A 2 -5.35 2.83 1.16
N ASN A 3 -6.55 3.43 1.13
CA ASN A 3 -7.50 3.22 0.02
C ASN A 3 -6.92 3.65 -1.33
N TRP A 4 -6.30 4.83 -1.39
CA TRP A 4 -5.59 5.28 -2.60
C TRP A 4 -4.59 4.22 -3.10
N PHE A 5 -3.71 3.70 -2.25
CA PHE A 5 -2.80 2.62 -2.65
C PHE A 5 -3.53 1.36 -3.10
N ASN A 6 -4.59 0.95 -2.40
CA ASN A 6 -5.38 -0.21 -2.79
C ASN A 6 -5.99 -0.04 -4.18
N ASP A 7 -6.56 1.13 -4.49
CA ASP A 7 -7.15 1.43 -5.79
C ASP A 7 -6.08 1.45 -6.88
N ARG A 8 -4.95 2.15 -6.64
CA ARG A 8 -3.86 2.25 -7.63
C ARG A 8 -3.18 0.92 -7.91
N LEU A 9 -3.06 0.05 -6.91
CA LEU A 9 -2.43 -1.26 -7.06
C LEU A 9 -3.31 -2.29 -7.78
N GLN A 10 -4.60 -1.99 -8.03
CA GLN A 10 -5.46 -2.82 -8.90
C GLN A 10 -5.12 -2.64 -10.38
N VAL A 11 -4.77 -1.42 -10.75
CA VAL A 11 -4.62 -1.00 -12.16
C VAL A 11 -3.16 -0.89 -12.58
N VAL A 12 -2.24 -0.67 -11.64
CA VAL A 12 -0.82 -0.43 -11.93
C VAL A 12 0.10 -1.30 -11.09
N THR A 13 1.09 -1.89 -11.75
CA THR A 13 2.17 -2.68 -11.13
C THR A 13 3.40 -1.82 -10.77
N ASN A 14 3.72 -0.85 -11.62
CA ASN A 14 4.87 0.05 -11.44
C ASN A 14 4.56 1.45 -12.00
N LEU A 15 4.70 2.48 -11.16
CA LEU A 15 4.69 3.89 -11.53
C LEU A 15 6.02 4.49 -11.05
N SER A 16 7.05 4.38 -11.89
CA SER A 16 8.39 4.93 -11.64
C SER A 16 8.63 6.25 -12.36
N ASP A 17 8.05 6.47 -13.54
CA ASP A 17 8.47 7.55 -14.45
C ASP A 17 7.63 8.84 -14.39
N ALA A 18 6.49 8.83 -13.68
CA ALA A 18 5.67 10.03 -13.48
C ALA A 18 5.19 10.08 -12.03
N SER A 19 6.05 10.54 -11.11
CA SER A 19 5.77 10.66 -9.68
C SER A 19 4.44 11.40 -9.43
N PRO A 20 3.33 10.71 -9.14
CA PRO A 20 2.07 11.38 -8.96
C PRO A 20 2.12 12.11 -7.63
N SER A 21 1.94 13.43 -7.67
CA SER A 21 1.72 14.18 -6.45
C SER A 21 0.33 13.83 -5.92
N LEU A 22 0.25 13.41 -4.65
CA LEU A 22 -1.02 13.01 -4.02
C LEU A 22 -2.08 14.13 -3.99
N ASP A 23 -1.66 15.38 -4.15
CA ASP A 23 -2.55 16.55 -4.19
C ASP A 23 -3.15 16.83 -5.57
N ASN A 24 -2.85 16.00 -6.57
CA ASN A 24 -3.45 16.10 -7.90
C ASN A 24 -4.96 15.78 -7.86
N ALA A 25 -5.75 16.64 -8.49
CA ALA A 25 -7.22 16.55 -8.55
C ALA A 25 -7.74 15.24 -9.15
N VAL A 26 -6.96 14.53 -9.97
CA VAL A 26 -7.31 13.19 -10.48
C VAL A 26 -7.52 12.14 -9.39
N PHE A 27 -7.05 12.38 -8.16
CA PHE A 27 -7.12 11.43 -7.04
C PHE A 27 -8.15 11.81 -5.97
N TYR A 28 -8.96 12.82 -6.21
CA TYR A 28 -10.02 13.20 -5.27
C TYR A 28 -11.11 12.12 -5.30
N SER A 29 -11.61 11.73 -4.13
CA SER A 29 -12.57 10.63 -4.02
C SER A 29 -13.57 10.90 -2.89
N ASN A 30 -14.80 10.46 -3.11
CA ASN A 30 -15.88 10.42 -2.13
C ASN A 30 -16.30 8.98 -1.78
N ASP A 31 -15.53 7.98 -2.18
CA ASP A 31 -15.85 6.55 -2.01
C ASP A 31 -15.85 6.11 -0.54
N ASN A 32 -15.23 6.91 0.33
CA ASN A 32 -15.14 6.63 1.74
C ASN A 32 -15.17 7.91 2.58
N LEU A 33 -15.81 7.82 3.75
CA LEU A 33 -15.90 8.92 4.70
C LEU A 33 -14.70 8.85 5.67
N TYR A 34 -13.87 9.90 5.67
CA TYR A 34 -12.68 9.98 6.53
C TYR A 34 -12.87 10.92 7.75
N ASN A 35 -14.07 11.49 7.91
CA ASN A 35 -14.42 12.40 9.01
C ASN A 35 -15.12 11.69 10.19
N THR A 36 -15.07 10.36 10.24
CA THR A 36 -15.66 9.52 11.29
C THR A 36 -14.62 9.11 12.34
N SER A 37 -15.06 8.54 13.47
CA SER A 37 -14.16 8.08 14.54
C SER A 37 -13.26 6.91 14.15
N ALA A 38 -13.64 6.14 13.12
CA ALA A 38 -12.88 5.02 12.61
C ALA A 38 -12.89 5.04 11.07
N THR A 39 -11.70 5.09 10.48
CA THR A 39 -11.53 5.02 9.03
C THR A 39 -11.33 3.57 8.59
N ALA A 40 -12.13 3.12 7.61
CA ALA A 40 -12.00 1.80 7.04
C ALA A 40 -11.13 1.80 5.77
N SER A 41 -10.42 0.70 5.56
CA SER A 41 -9.78 0.33 4.31
C SER A 41 -10.71 -0.61 3.53
N ASN A 42 -10.87 -0.35 2.23
CA ASN A 42 -11.59 -1.23 1.31
C ASN A 42 -10.58 -2.13 0.60
N VAL A 43 -10.76 -3.45 0.71
CA VAL A 43 -9.88 -4.45 0.11
C VAL A 43 -10.71 -5.49 -0.66
N PRO A 44 -10.62 -5.52 -2.00
CA PRO A 44 -11.27 -6.57 -2.79
C PRO A 44 -10.70 -7.95 -2.46
N ILE A 45 -11.56 -8.93 -2.16
CA ILE A 45 -11.10 -10.28 -1.77
C ILE A 45 -10.35 -11.00 -2.90
N LEU A 46 -10.67 -10.69 -4.16
CA LEU A 46 -9.98 -11.27 -5.32
C LEU A 46 -8.59 -10.67 -5.55
N TYR A 47 -8.17 -9.68 -4.76
CA TYR A 47 -6.85 -9.07 -4.93
C TYR A 47 -5.71 -10.09 -4.81
N ALA A 48 -5.80 -11.00 -3.82
CA ALA A 48 -4.81 -12.06 -3.65
C ALA A 48 -4.79 -13.02 -4.85
N ASN A 49 -5.94 -13.28 -5.48
CA ASN A 49 -6.06 -14.08 -6.69
C ASN A 49 -5.34 -13.39 -7.86
N MET A 50 -5.68 -12.12 -8.13
CA MET A 50 -5.08 -11.34 -9.21
C MET A 50 -3.55 -11.31 -9.14
N ILE A 51 -2.98 -11.11 -7.95
CA ILE A 51 -1.53 -11.03 -7.78
C ILE A 51 -0.82 -12.33 -8.23
N GLN A 52 -1.43 -13.50 -8.04
CA GLN A 52 -0.78 -14.78 -8.33
C GLN A 52 -0.35 -14.89 -9.80
N ASP A 53 -1.14 -14.36 -10.73
CA ASP A 53 -0.78 -14.38 -12.16
C ASP A 53 0.45 -13.53 -12.47
N GLU A 54 0.72 -12.51 -11.64
CA GLU A 54 1.80 -11.56 -11.86
C GLU A 54 3.11 -12.00 -11.18
N ILE A 55 3.03 -12.75 -10.07
CA ILE A 55 4.21 -13.09 -9.26
C ILE A 55 4.78 -14.48 -9.53
N ASN A 56 4.03 -15.36 -10.21
CA ASN A 56 4.41 -16.74 -10.49
C ASN A 56 5.39 -16.88 -11.68
N SER A 57 6.43 -16.04 -11.70
CA SER A 57 7.58 -16.25 -12.59
C SER A 57 8.49 -17.37 -12.08
N LEU A 58 9.31 -17.94 -12.96
CA LEU A 58 10.04 -19.19 -12.65
C LEU A 58 10.94 -19.09 -11.41
N VAL A 59 11.71 -18.01 -11.24
CA VAL A 59 12.68 -17.88 -10.14
C VAL A 59 11.97 -17.78 -8.78
N PRO A 60 11.02 -16.85 -8.55
CA PRO A 60 10.23 -16.82 -7.31
C PRO A 60 9.50 -18.13 -7.01
N VAL A 61 9.01 -18.83 -8.03
CA VAL A 61 8.36 -20.14 -7.84
C VAL A 61 9.36 -21.19 -7.37
N ILE A 62 10.54 -21.28 -7.98
CA ILE A 62 11.60 -22.22 -7.57
C ILE A 62 12.05 -21.93 -6.13
N ASP A 63 12.28 -20.66 -5.79
CA ASP A 63 12.60 -20.24 -4.42
C ASP A 63 11.49 -20.63 -3.43
N SER A 64 10.23 -20.38 -3.79
CA SER A 64 9.09 -20.70 -2.94
C SER A 64 8.93 -22.20 -2.75
N LEU A 65 9.03 -23.02 -3.82
CA LEU A 65 8.93 -24.48 -3.73
C LEU A 65 9.94 -25.08 -2.74
N ARG A 66 11.17 -24.53 -2.69
CA ARG A 66 12.25 -24.98 -1.80
C ARG A 66 12.05 -24.59 -0.34
N SER A 67 11.32 -23.50 -0.11
CA SER A 67 11.13 -22.92 1.23
C SER A 67 9.75 -23.23 1.83
N MET A 68 8.76 -23.54 1.00
CA MET A 68 7.40 -23.82 1.44
C MET A 68 7.30 -25.19 2.10
N ASP A 69 6.30 -25.36 2.97
CA ASP A 69 6.01 -26.66 3.58
C ASP A 69 5.62 -27.68 2.49
N GLY A 70 6.40 -28.77 2.39
CA GLY A 70 6.15 -29.91 1.52
C GLY A 70 4.78 -30.59 1.74
N CYS A 71 4.14 -30.41 2.90
CA CYS A 71 2.75 -30.86 3.10
C CYS A 71 1.74 -30.10 2.23
N ALA A 72 2.02 -28.81 1.92
CA ALA A 72 1.19 -27.95 1.10
C ALA A 72 1.40 -28.18 -0.42
N LEU A 73 2.49 -28.82 -0.82
CA LEU A 73 2.91 -28.97 -2.21
C LEU A 73 1.87 -29.72 -3.09
N PRO A 74 1.29 -30.86 -2.67
CA PRO A 74 0.24 -31.51 -3.47
C PRO A 74 -1.06 -30.72 -3.58
N TRP A 75 -1.22 -29.62 -2.83
CA TRP A 75 -2.37 -28.72 -2.90
C TRP A 75 -2.21 -27.58 -3.90
N ILE A 76 -1.08 -27.48 -4.61
CA ILE A 76 -0.94 -26.56 -5.74
C ILE A 76 -2.01 -26.92 -6.78
N ALA A 77 -2.80 -25.94 -7.20
CA ALA A 77 -3.92 -26.09 -8.11
C ALA A 77 -3.40 -26.33 -9.53
N THR A 78 -3.06 -27.57 -9.81
CA THR A 78 -2.63 -28.01 -11.13
C THR A 78 -3.08 -29.44 -11.34
N SER A 79 -3.38 -29.75 -12.58
CA SER A 79 -3.63 -31.11 -13.02
C SER A 79 -2.33 -31.65 -13.60
N TYR A 80 -1.57 -32.36 -12.76
CA TYR A 80 -0.31 -32.98 -13.18
C TYR A 80 -0.55 -33.97 -14.32
N CYS A 81 0.16 -33.75 -15.42
CA CYS A 81 -0.02 -34.50 -16.66
C CYS A 81 1.15 -35.45 -16.92
N PHE A 82 2.36 -35.08 -16.49
CA PHE A 82 3.57 -35.86 -16.75
C PHE A 82 4.41 -35.96 -15.49
N VAL A 83 5.10 -37.09 -15.33
CA VAL A 83 6.08 -37.27 -14.24
C VAL A 83 7.32 -36.44 -14.51
N ASP A 84 7.89 -36.55 -15.72
CA ASP A 84 9.17 -36.00 -16.13
C ASP A 84 9.04 -34.96 -17.25
N TRP A 85 10.02 -34.06 -17.38
CA TRP A 85 10.04 -33.05 -18.45
C TRP A 85 10.10 -33.67 -19.85
N GLY A 86 10.67 -34.87 -19.97
CA GLY A 86 10.72 -35.64 -21.21
C GLY A 86 9.38 -36.20 -21.67
N ARG A 87 8.33 -36.12 -20.84
CA ARG A 87 7.00 -36.70 -21.09
C ARG A 87 7.07 -38.23 -21.32
N THR A 88 7.99 -38.89 -20.64
CA THR A 88 8.18 -40.35 -20.71
C THR A 88 7.03 -41.08 -20.02
N TRP A 89 6.55 -40.54 -18.89
CA TRP A 89 5.45 -41.12 -18.13
C TRP A 89 4.29 -40.14 -17.97
N SER A 90 3.10 -40.59 -18.37
CA SER A 90 1.87 -39.82 -18.33
C SER A 90 1.09 -40.10 -17.04
N LEU A 91 0.57 -39.04 -16.42
CA LEU A 91 -0.30 -39.06 -15.24
C LEU A 91 -1.76 -38.72 -15.61
N ALA A 92 -2.04 -38.48 -16.89
CA ALA A 92 -3.37 -38.13 -17.36
C ALA A 92 -4.36 -39.30 -17.18
N ALA A 93 -5.53 -39.00 -16.62
CA ALA A 93 -6.59 -39.99 -16.40
C ALA A 93 -7.16 -40.57 -17.71
N SER A 94 -7.19 -39.78 -18.79
CA SER A 94 -7.70 -40.16 -20.10
C SER A 94 -6.73 -39.80 -21.24
N SER A 95 -7.03 -40.25 -22.46
CA SER A 95 -6.28 -39.85 -23.67
C SER A 95 -6.56 -38.41 -24.08
N ASP A 96 -7.81 -37.95 -23.94
CA ASP A 96 -8.21 -36.56 -24.20
C ASP A 96 -7.50 -35.60 -23.25
N ARG A 97 -7.40 -35.97 -21.95
CA ARG A 97 -6.64 -35.19 -20.97
C ARG A 97 -5.18 -35.07 -21.35
N GLU A 98 -4.55 -36.17 -21.78
CA GLU A 98 -3.15 -36.17 -22.22
C GLU A 98 -2.93 -35.26 -23.43
N ALA A 99 -3.85 -35.29 -24.41
CA ALA A 99 -3.81 -34.39 -25.57
C ALA A 99 -3.99 -32.92 -25.15
N ALA A 100 -4.88 -32.63 -24.19
CA ALA A 100 -5.05 -31.29 -23.65
C ALA A 100 -3.77 -30.78 -22.98
N CYS A 101 -3.11 -31.61 -22.17
CA CYS A 101 -1.84 -31.30 -21.51
C CYS A 101 -0.71 -31.01 -22.50
N ALA A 102 -0.65 -31.72 -23.64
CA ALA A 102 0.38 -31.50 -24.66
C ALA A 102 0.34 -30.07 -25.24
N ARG A 103 -0.85 -29.45 -25.31
CA ARG A 103 -1.03 -28.05 -25.73
C ARG A 103 -0.44 -27.04 -24.74
N GLN A 104 -0.20 -27.44 -23.50
CA GLN A 104 0.37 -26.63 -22.43
C GLN A 104 1.78 -27.07 -22.03
N SER A 105 2.52 -27.74 -22.92
CA SER A 105 3.86 -28.28 -22.65
C SER A 105 4.90 -27.27 -22.17
N GLN A 106 4.67 -25.97 -22.35
CA GLN A 106 5.54 -24.91 -21.83
C GLN A 106 5.28 -24.55 -20.36
N ASN A 107 4.18 -25.01 -19.76
CA ASN A 107 3.83 -24.74 -18.37
C ASN A 107 4.49 -25.75 -17.44
N ALA A 108 5.47 -25.33 -16.64
CA ALA A 108 6.17 -26.17 -15.69
C ALA A 108 5.26 -26.80 -14.61
N ALA A 109 4.08 -26.20 -14.34
CA ALA A 109 3.15 -26.67 -13.31
C ALA A 109 2.48 -28.02 -13.62
N ILE A 110 2.46 -28.46 -14.89
CA ILE A 110 1.85 -29.76 -15.26
C ILE A 110 2.83 -30.93 -15.08
N TYR A 111 4.10 -30.66 -14.77
CA TYR A 111 5.16 -31.64 -14.63
C TYR A 111 5.48 -31.87 -13.16
N LEU A 112 5.35 -33.11 -12.71
CA LEU A 112 5.61 -33.47 -11.31
C LEU A 112 7.08 -33.26 -10.94
N GLU A 113 8.01 -33.49 -11.89
CA GLU A 113 9.45 -33.25 -11.74
C GLU A 113 9.76 -31.81 -11.31
N SER A 114 9.11 -30.81 -11.91
CA SER A 114 9.36 -29.39 -11.60
C SER A 114 9.17 -29.11 -10.10
N VAL A 115 8.14 -29.71 -9.53
CA VAL A 115 7.72 -29.50 -8.15
C VAL A 115 8.52 -30.39 -7.20
N LEU A 116 8.67 -31.68 -7.48
CA LEU A 116 9.41 -32.61 -6.61
C LEU A 116 10.91 -32.34 -6.54
N ARG A 117 11.51 -31.84 -7.63
CA ARG A 117 12.94 -31.50 -7.68
C ARG A 117 13.30 -30.34 -6.77
N ASN A 118 12.33 -29.50 -6.45
CA ASN A 118 12.49 -28.28 -5.65
C ASN A 118 11.74 -28.37 -4.31
N ALA A 119 11.25 -29.54 -3.91
CA ALA A 119 10.46 -29.68 -2.69
C ALA A 119 11.33 -29.71 -1.42
N GLU A 120 10.77 -29.27 -0.29
CA GLU A 120 11.28 -29.66 1.03
C GLU A 120 10.87 -31.12 1.32
N TRP A 121 11.81 -32.05 1.13
CA TRP A 121 11.51 -33.48 1.15
C TRP A 121 11.21 -34.03 2.55
N THR A 122 11.67 -33.38 3.62
CA THR A 122 11.45 -33.88 4.99
C THR A 122 9.96 -33.85 5.33
N SER A 123 9.30 -32.70 5.15
CA SER A 123 7.88 -32.54 5.42
C SER A 123 7.01 -33.16 4.34
N LEU A 124 7.44 -33.12 3.07
CA LEU A 124 6.75 -33.82 1.98
C LEU A 124 6.66 -35.33 2.26
N SER A 125 7.75 -35.95 2.69
CA SER A 125 7.79 -37.39 2.98
C SER A 125 6.91 -37.74 4.19
N LEU A 126 6.90 -36.89 5.21
CA LEU A 126 6.06 -37.07 6.40
C LEU A 126 4.57 -37.03 6.06
N CYS A 127 4.15 -36.10 5.20
CA CYS A 127 2.73 -35.93 4.85
C CYS A 127 2.26 -36.84 3.72
N TRP A 128 3.10 -37.12 2.72
CA TRP A 128 2.70 -37.71 1.44
C TRP A 128 3.60 -38.84 0.94
N GLY A 129 4.69 -39.16 1.63
CA GLY A 129 5.71 -40.12 1.20
C GLY A 129 5.16 -41.49 0.83
N ASP A 130 4.34 -42.09 1.69
CA ASP A 130 3.75 -43.42 1.44
C ASP A 130 2.87 -43.45 0.18
N ALA A 131 2.06 -42.40 -0.02
CA ALA A 131 1.16 -42.30 -1.16
C ALA A 131 1.93 -42.04 -2.47
N LEU A 132 2.94 -41.18 -2.45
CA LEU A 132 3.82 -40.95 -3.59
C LEU A 132 4.64 -42.20 -3.94
N ASN A 133 5.08 -42.94 -2.91
CA ASN A 133 5.83 -44.16 -3.09
C ASN A 133 5.00 -45.24 -3.78
N SER A 134 3.78 -45.52 -3.30
CA SER A 134 2.92 -46.54 -3.90
C SER A 134 2.39 -46.15 -5.28
N SER A 135 2.04 -44.87 -5.49
CA SER A 135 1.41 -44.43 -6.75
C SER A 135 2.39 -44.11 -7.88
N VAL A 136 3.58 -43.61 -7.56
CA VAL A 136 4.54 -43.05 -8.53
C VAL A 136 5.90 -43.76 -8.45
N PHE A 137 6.58 -43.78 -7.31
CA PHE A 137 7.96 -44.26 -7.26
C PHE A 137 8.11 -45.77 -7.45
N VAL A 138 7.30 -46.60 -6.80
CA VAL A 138 7.33 -48.07 -6.94
C VAL A 138 7.10 -48.49 -8.40
N PRO A 139 6.09 -47.97 -9.13
CA PRO A 139 5.94 -48.27 -10.55
C PRO A 139 7.15 -47.86 -11.41
N LEU A 140 7.80 -46.72 -11.13
CA LEU A 140 8.99 -46.27 -11.87
C LEU A 140 10.20 -47.19 -11.66
N GLN A 141 10.32 -47.81 -10.49
CA GLN A 141 11.41 -48.76 -10.18
C GLN A 141 11.42 -49.99 -11.09
N SER A 142 10.30 -50.31 -11.76
CA SER A 142 10.21 -51.43 -12.72
C SER A 142 11.05 -51.22 -13.99
N SER A 143 11.49 -49.99 -14.27
CA SER A 143 12.23 -49.63 -15.49
C SER A 143 13.58 -48.99 -15.16
N ARG A 144 14.59 -49.23 -16.02
CA ARG A 144 15.92 -48.59 -15.88
C ARG A 144 15.83 -47.05 -15.98
N ALA A 145 15.00 -46.54 -16.88
CA ALA A 145 14.78 -45.10 -17.05
C ALA A 145 14.16 -44.48 -15.78
N GLY A 146 13.20 -45.16 -15.15
CA GLY A 146 12.57 -44.68 -13.91
C GLY A 146 13.55 -44.67 -12.73
N GLN A 147 14.37 -45.72 -12.56
CA GLN A 147 15.43 -45.75 -11.56
C GLN A 147 16.44 -44.60 -11.74
N GLN A 148 16.84 -44.33 -12.98
CA GLN A 148 17.73 -43.21 -13.31
C GLN A 148 17.09 -41.85 -12.99
N TRP A 149 15.83 -41.65 -13.38
CA TRP A 149 15.09 -40.42 -13.07
C TRP A 149 14.95 -40.19 -11.56
N THR A 150 14.57 -41.21 -10.78
CA THR A 150 14.46 -41.11 -9.32
C THR A 150 15.82 -40.78 -8.67
N SER A 151 16.91 -41.38 -9.16
CA SER A 151 18.26 -41.06 -8.66
C SER A 151 18.69 -39.63 -9.00
N ALA A 152 18.34 -39.13 -10.18
CA ALA A 152 18.63 -37.76 -10.60
C ALA A 152 17.82 -36.74 -9.80
N LEU A 153 16.56 -37.04 -9.50
CA LEU A 153 15.69 -36.24 -8.64
C LEU A 153 16.29 -36.08 -7.23
N HIS A 154 16.74 -37.18 -6.63
CA HIS A 154 17.39 -37.17 -5.32
C HIS A 154 18.71 -36.39 -5.34
N ALA A 155 19.54 -36.58 -6.39
CA ALA A 155 20.80 -35.86 -6.54
C ALA A 155 20.58 -34.35 -6.68
N ALA A 156 19.56 -33.93 -7.43
CA ALA A 156 19.20 -32.51 -7.59
C ALA A 156 18.75 -31.88 -6.26
N ASN A 157 18.08 -32.64 -5.40
CA ASN A 157 17.67 -32.16 -4.08
C ASN A 157 18.82 -32.12 -3.05
N LEU A 158 19.76 -33.07 -3.11
CA LEU A 158 20.92 -33.09 -2.20
C LEU A 158 21.92 -31.96 -2.48
N ALA A 159 22.01 -31.52 -3.73
CA ALA A 159 22.87 -30.43 -4.15
C ALA A 159 22.08 -29.44 -5.04
N PRO A 160 21.16 -28.65 -4.47
CA PRO A 160 20.33 -27.73 -5.22
C PRO A 160 21.19 -26.62 -5.82
N ARG A 161 20.92 -26.30 -7.09
CA ARG A 161 21.54 -25.17 -7.80
C ARG A 161 20.96 -23.85 -7.31
N SER A 162 21.58 -22.72 -7.68
CA SER A 162 20.92 -21.42 -7.57
C SER A 162 19.55 -21.45 -8.28
N SER A 163 18.60 -20.65 -7.82
CA SER A 163 17.26 -20.63 -8.40
C SER A 163 17.26 -20.07 -9.82
N GLU A 164 18.21 -19.19 -10.13
CA GLU A 164 18.49 -18.70 -11.48
C GLU A 164 18.99 -19.81 -12.41
N ASP A 165 19.96 -20.63 -11.97
CA ASP A 165 20.49 -21.75 -12.77
C ASP A 165 19.45 -22.86 -12.98
N GLU A 166 18.62 -23.11 -11.97
CA GLU A 166 17.50 -24.04 -12.08
C GLU A 166 16.45 -23.51 -13.07
N ALA A 167 16.11 -22.21 -13.02
CA ALA A 167 15.22 -21.58 -14.00
C ALA A 167 15.80 -21.64 -15.43
N VAL A 168 17.12 -21.50 -15.61
CA VAL A 168 17.78 -21.72 -16.90
C VAL A 168 17.64 -23.17 -17.36
N THR A 169 17.72 -24.12 -16.43
CA THR A 169 17.52 -25.55 -16.73
C THR A 169 16.09 -25.82 -17.21
N TRP A 170 15.09 -25.24 -16.55
CA TRP A 170 13.68 -25.34 -16.96
C TRP A 170 13.46 -24.76 -18.35
N ARG A 171 14.00 -23.56 -18.62
CA ARG A 171 13.90 -22.92 -19.95
C ARG A 171 14.56 -23.76 -21.04
N ARG A 172 15.69 -24.41 -20.76
CA ARG A 172 16.35 -25.34 -21.70
C ARG A 172 15.51 -26.58 -21.98
N ALA A 173 14.67 -27.00 -21.04
CA ALA A 173 13.69 -28.06 -21.23
C ALA A 173 12.40 -27.59 -21.94
N GLY A 174 12.31 -26.32 -22.34
CA GLY A 174 11.14 -25.74 -23.01
C GLY A 174 10.05 -25.23 -22.05
N LEU A 175 10.33 -25.18 -20.75
CA LEU A 175 9.40 -24.69 -19.73
C LEU A 175 9.58 -23.18 -19.53
N LEU A 176 8.55 -22.41 -19.84
CA LEU A 176 8.62 -20.93 -19.87
C LEU A 176 7.79 -20.27 -18.77
N THR A 177 6.70 -20.91 -18.34
CA THR A 177 5.76 -20.36 -17.37
C THR A 177 5.48 -21.37 -16.26
N PHE A 178 4.99 -20.88 -15.12
CA PHE A 178 4.40 -21.71 -14.08
C PHE A 178 3.04 -21.11 -13.73
N THR A 179 1.97 -21.64 -14.33
CA THR A 179 0.62 -21.12 -14.18
C THR A 179 -0.27 -22.17 -13.52
N THR A 180 -0.94 -21.78 -12.44
CA THR A 180 -1.91 -22.63 -11.74
C THR A 180 -3.32 -22.45 -12.28
N LEU A 181 -4.17 -23.43 -12.02
CA LEU A 181 -5.58 -23.44 -12.36
C LEU A 181 -6.38 -22.65 -11.32
N TRP A 182 -7.44 -22.00 -11.76
CA TRP A 182 -8.40 -21.34 -10.88
C TRP A 182 -9.10 -22.38 -10.00
N GLN A 183 -9.37 -22.01 -8.76
CA GLN A 183 -10.03 -22.89 -7.81
C GLN A 183 -10.74 -22.09 -6.70
N ASN A 184 -11.62 -22.77 -5.96
CA ASN A 184 -12.29 -22.22 -4.78
C ASN A 184 -12.24 -23.14 -3.55
N TYR A 185 -11.31 -24.08 -3.49
CA TYR A 185 -11.00 -24.87 -2.29
C TYR A 185 -9.93 -24.24 -1.38
N LYS A 186 -9.32 -23.12 -1.79
CA LYS A 186 -8.45 -22.24 -1.00
C LYS A 186 -8.86 -20.80 -1.18
N ALA A 187 -8.93 -20.07 -0.08
CA ALA A 187 -8.84 -18.61 -0.08
C ALA A 187 -7.36 -18.23 -0.08
N LEU A 188 -6.91 -17.49 -1.09
CA LEU A 188 -5.51 -17.09 -1.20
C LEU A 188 -5.21 -15.89 -0.28
N GLY A 189 -4.00 -15.88 0.27
CA GLY A 189 -3.54 -14.87 1.22
C GLY A 189 -2.55 -13.88 0.63
N VAL A 190 -2.65 -12.62 1.05
CA VAL A 190 -1.67 -11.57 0.76
C VAL A 190 -1.45 -10.69 1.98
N MET A 191 -0.19 -10.44 2.29
CA MET A 191 0.22 -9.38 3.21
C MET A 191 0.91 -8.29 2.41
N GLU A 192 0.33 -7.10 2.39
CA GLU A 192 0.89 -5.98 1.62
C GLU A 192 1.01 -4.72 2.47
N SER A 193 2.16 -4.05 2.36
CA SER A 193 2.44 -2.78 3.06
C SER A 193 3.08 -1.74 2.15
N PHE A 194 2.95 -0.47 2.53
CA PHE A 194 3.70 0.64 1.93
C PHE A 194 4.51 1.36 3.01
N GLU A 195 5.54 2.09 2.61
CA GLU A 195 6.43 2.78 3.54
C GLU A 195 6.24 4.29 3.53
N ILE A 196 6.36 4.93 4.70
CA ILE A 196 6.51 6.39 4.81
C ILE A 196 7.95 6.71 5.19
N HIS A 197 8.62 7.52 4.36
CA HIS A 197 10.02 7.92 4.56
C HIS A 197 10.07 9.33 5.14
N ASN A 198 10.75 9.48 6.28
CA ASN A 198 10.93 10.75 6.97
C ASN A 198 12.26 11.46 6.62
N ALA A 199 12.46 12.67 7.14
CA ALA A 199 13.66 13.46 6.88
C ALA A 199 14.96 12.87 7.48
N PHE A 200 14.86 11.91 8.41
CA PHE A 200 16.01 11.17 8.95
C PHE A 200 16.42 9.98 8.07
N GLY A 201 15.63 9.65 7.05
CA GLY A 201 15.86 8.47 6.19
C GLY A 201 15.33 7.17 6.79
N LEU A 202 14.47 7.25 7.83
CA LEU A 202 13.79 6.10 8.38
C LEU A 202 12.52 5.81 7.58
N ALA A 203 12.30 4.52 7.31
CA ALA A 203 11.11 4.00 6.66
C ALA A 203 10.19 3.35 7.71
N TYR A 204 8.91 3.70 7.65
CA TYR A 204 7.87 3.10 8.50
C TYR A 204 6.84 2.40 7.64
N ALA A 205 6.75 1.08 7.76
CA ALA A 205 5.79 0.27 7.03
C ALA A 205 4.39 0.36 7.65
N LEU A 206 3.39 0.62 6.82
CA LEU A 206 1.97 0.62 7.15
C LEU A 206 1.24 -0.44 6.31
N LYS A 207 0.36 -1.21 6.93
CA LYS A 207 -0.34 -2.29 6.23
C LYS A 207 -1.43 -1.75 5.31
N LEU A 208 -1.46 -2.26 4.09
CA LEU A 208 -2.53 -2.06 3.12
C LEU A 208 -3.58 -3.16 3.21
N LYS A 209 -3.11 -4.40 3.24
CA LYS A 209 -3.92 -5.61 3.16
C LYS A 209 -3.27 -6.70 4.01
N SER A 210 -4.11 -7.52 4.65
CA SER A 210 -3.64 -8.61 5.50
C SER A 210 -4.66 -9.74 5.45
N SER A 211 -4.38 -10.75 4.63
CA SER A 211 -5.10 -12.03 4.61
C SER A 211 -4.13 -13.20 4.61
N ASN A 212 -4.51 -14.25 5.35
CA ASN A 212 -3.78 -15.51 5.38
C ASN A 212 -4.48 -16.53 4.47
N ALA A 213 -3.68 -17.36 3.81
CA ALA A 213 -4.18 -18.47 3.02
C ALA A 213 -4.92 -19.49 3.90
N THR A 214 -6.10 -19.93 3.47
CA THR A 214 -6.89 -20.94 4.19
C THR A 214 -7.52 -21.95 3.24
N LEU A 215 -7.58 -23.21 3.65
CA LEU A 215 -8.33 -24.26 2.95
C LEU A 215 -9.81 -24.17 3.33
N GLN A 216 -10.70 -24.32 2.34
CA GLN A 216 -12.16 -24.29 2.50
C GLN A 216 -12.81 -25.50 1.82
N LEU A 217 -12.30 -26.70 2.16
CA LEU A 217 -12.71 -27.97 1.55
C LEU A 217 -14.20 -28.31 1.73
N GLY A 218 -14.84 -27.79 2.77
CA GLY A 218 -16.25 -28.05 3.07
C GLY A 218 -17.25 -27.28 2.21
N THR A 219 -16.82 -26.18 1.58
CA THR A 219 -17.72 -25.30 0.79
C THR A 219 -17.34 -25.26 -0.70
N GLN A 220 -16.11 -25.64 -1.05
CA GLN A 220 -15.62 -25.66 -2.42
C GLN A 220 -16.55 -26.39 -3.42
N THR A 221 -16.56 -25.88 -4.65
CA THR A 221 -17.32 -26.48 -5.76
C THR A 221 -16.47 -26.83 -6.97
N SER A 222 -15.21 -26.38 -7.01
CA SER A 222 -14.27 -26.55 -8.12
C SER A 222 -13.78 -27.99 -8.35
N TYR A 223 -13.86 -28.89 -7.36
CA TYR A 223 -13.43 -30.30 -7.51
C TYR A 223 -14.18 -31.07 -8.60
N LYS A 224 -15.37 -30.61 -8.98
CA LYS A 224 -16.13 -31.20 -10.10
C LYS A 224 -15.37 -31.05 -11.42
N MET A 225 -14.57 -30.00 -11.58
CA MET A 225 -13.91 -29.66 -12.84
C MET A 225 -12.56 -30.36 -12.95
N PHE A 226 -11.71 -30.20 -11.93
CA PHE A 226 -10.44 -30.92 -11.79
C PHE A 226 -10.11 -31.06 -10.29
N THR A 227 -9.13 -31.92 -9.97
CA THR A 227 -8.68 -32.11 -8.58
C THR A 227 -7.16 -31.91 -8.45
N PRO A 228 -6.68 -31.37 -7.31
CA PRO A 228 -5.25 -31.26 -7.06
C PRO A 228 -4.63 -32.64 -6.76
N LEU A 229 -3.30 -32.75 -6.82
CA LEU A 229 -2.60 -34.01 -6.54
C LEU A 229 -2.93 -34.59 -5.15
N ALA A 230 -3.11 -33.70 -4.15
CA ALA A 230 -3.52 -34.09 -2.79
C ALA A 230 -4.77 -34.96 -2.79
N PHE A 231 -5.74 -34.69 -3.67
CA PHE A 231 -6.96 -35.48 -3.80
C PHE A 231 -6.63 -36.91 -4.23
N SER A 232 -5.90 -37.08 -5.33
CA SER A 232 -5.52 -38.40 -5.83
C SER A 232 -4.68 -39.19 -4.83
N LEU A 233 -3.70 -38.54 -4.18
CA LEU A 233 -2.86 -39.18 -3.16
C LEU A 233 -3.66 -39.60 -1.91
N SER A 234 -4.65 -38.81 -1.50
CA SER A 234 -5.52 -39.15 -0.37
C SER A 234 -6.37 -40.39 -0.64
N LEU A 235 -6.83 -40.56 -1.89
CA LEU A 235 -7.56 -41.75 -2.31
C LEU A 235 -6.63 -42.96 -2.39
N VAL A 236 -5.46 -42.83 -3.02
CA VAL A 236 -4.49 -43.94 -3.12
C VAL A 236 -4.11 -44.50 -1.75
N ARG A 237 -3.97 -43.63 -0.73
CA ARG A 237 -3.65 -44.05 0.63
C ARG A 237 -4.71 -44.95 1.25
N ASN A 238 -5.98 -44.77 0.88
CA ASN A 238 -7.09 -45.51 1.46
C ASN A 238 -7.52 -46.66 0.54
N ASN A 239 -7.23 -47.89 0.95
CA ASN A 239 -7.55 -49.12 0.23
C ASN A 239 -9.05 -49.32 -0.04
N ALA A 240 -9.94 -48.64 0.69
CA ALA A 240 -11.39 -48.72 0.47
C ALA A 240 -11.89 -47.82 -0.68
N THR A 241 -11.04 -46.96 -1.24
CA THR A 241 -11.42 -46.04 -2.32
C THR A 241 -11.18 -46.63 -3.70
N ALA A 242 -11.75 -46.01 -4.73
CA ALA A 242 -11.55 -46.37 -6.13
C ALA A 242 -10.07 -46.49 -6.55
N LEU A 243 -9.20 -45.67 -5.94
CA LEU A 243 -7.78 -45.58 -6.29
C LEU A 243 -6.86 -46.28 -5.28
N GLY A 244 -7.42 -46.95 -4.26
CA GLY A 244 -6.67 -47.55 -3.17
C GLY A 244 -5.54 -48.46 -3.66
N GLY A 245 -4.30 -48.12 -3.30
CA GLY A 245 -3.09 -48.88 -3.67
C GLY A 245 -2.75 -48.93 -5.16
N ARG A 246 -3.41 -48.13 -6.02
CA ARG A 246 -3.19 -48.12 -7.48
C ARG A 246 -2.09 -47.13 -7.90
N SER A 247 -1.52 -47.36 -9.07
CA SER A 247 -0.56 -46.44 -9.69
C SER A 247 -1.27 -45.30 -10.41
N LEU A 248 -0.73 -44.09 -10.32
CA LEU A 248 -1.19 -42.94 -11.11
C LEU A 248 -0.52 -42.85 -12.49
N ILE A 249 0.46 -43.72 -12.78
CA ILE A 249 1.20 -43.70 -14.05
C ILE A 249 0.47 -44.55 -15.08
N LYS A 250 0.07 -43.91 -16.18
CA LYS A 250 -0.57 -44.55 -17.33
C LYS A 250 0.35 -45.58 -17.97
N GLY A 251 -0.22 -46.72 -18.37
CA GLY A 251 0.51 -47.83 -18.97
C GLY A 251 1.10 -48.83 -17.96
N THR A 252 0.95 -48.58 -16.66
CA THR A 252 1.28 -49.57 -15.62
C THR A 252 0.16 -50.61 -15.46
N PRO A 253 0.46 -51.86 -15.03
CA PRO A 253 -0.57 -52.88 -14.85
C PRO A 253 -1.64 -52.52 -13.82
N THR A 254 -1.29 -51.66 -12.84
CA THR A 254 -2.17 -51.23 -11.75
C THR A 254 -2.63 -49.78 -11.91
N PHE A 255 -2.69 -49.27 -13.14
CA PHE A 255 -3.11 -47.90 -13.40
C PHE A 255 -4.53 -47.62 -12.85
N ALA A 256 -4.64 -46.49 -12.15
CA ALA A 256 -5.82 -46.02 -11.44
C ALA A 256 -7.08 -45.95 -12.31
N TYR A 257 -6.94 -45.39 -13.52
CA TYR A 257 -8.07 -45.02 -14.40
C TYR A 257 -8.32 -46.02 -15.54
N THR A 258 -7.82 -47.26 -15.44
CA THR A 258 -8.01 -48.27 -16.51
C THR A 258 -9.48 -48.66 -16.71
N ASN A 259 -10.24 -48.79 -15.62
CA ASN A 259 -11.64 -49.25 -15.65
C ASN A 259 -12.63 -48.22 -15.07
N VAL A 260 -12.15 -47.05 -14.66
CA VAL A 260 -12.91 -46.04 -13.91
C VAL A 260 -12.53 -44.68 -14.47
N SER A 261 -13.51 -43.87 -14.86
CA SER A 261 -13.27 -42.50 -15.34
C SER A 261 -13.02 -41.54 -14.18
N ALA A 262 -12.45 -40.36 -14.47
CA ALA A 262 -12.32 -39.31 -13.46
C ALA A 262 -13.69 -38.90 -12.88
N THR A 263 -14.73 -38.87 -13.72
CA THR A 263 -16.11 -38.61 -13.31
C THR A 263 -16.63 -39.65 -12.31
N ASP A 264 -16.38 -40.95 -12.57
CA ASP A 264 -16.79 -42.03 -11.67
C ASP A 264 -16.11 -41.91 -10.29
N VAL A 265 -14.83 -41.56 -10.26
CA VAL A 265 -14.09 -41.33 -9.01
C VAL A 265 -14.71 -40.17 -8.22
N LEU A 266 -15.07 -39.07 -8.88
CA LEU A 266 -15.73 -37.93 -8.25
C LEU A 266 -17.11 -38.28 -7.69
N MET A 267 -17.88 -39.12 -8.39
CA MET A 267 -19.17 -39.63 -7.92
C MET A 267 -19.02 -40.53 -6.70
N GLN A 268 -18.08 -41.48 -6.73
CA GLN A 268 -17.85 -42.41 -5.62
C GLN A 268 -17.36 -41.71 -4.34
N ASN A 269 -16.58 -40.64 -4.47
CA ASN A 269 -16.11 -39.84 -3.34
C ASN A 269 -17.12 -38.76 -2.89
N GLY A 270 -18.29 -38.66 -3.54
CA GLY A 270 -19.35 -37.70 -3.19
C GLY A 270 -19.09 -36.24 -3.60
N SER A 271 -18.04 -35.98 -4.40
CA SER A 271 -17.77 -34.62 -4.92
C SER A 271 -18.70 -34.24 -6.08
N LEU A 272 -19.27 -35.23 -6.77
CA LEU A 272 -20.24 -35.09 -7.85
C LEU A 272 -21.48 -35.94 -7.52
N PRO A 273 -22.71 -35.43 -7.69
CA PRO A 273 -23.91 -36.23 -7.45
C PRO A 273 -24.05 -37.35 -8.49
N ASN A 274 -24.67 -38.46 -8.10
CA ASN A 274 -25.03 -39.57 -8.98
C ASN A 274 -26.49 -39.99 -8.71
N PRO A 275 -27.42 -39.83 -9.67
CA PRO A 275 -27.24 -39.31 -11.02
C PRO A 275 -26.95 -37.79 -11.06
N LEU A 276 -26.46 -37.30 -12.21
CA LEU A 276 -26.36 -35.86 -12.47
C LEU A 276 -27.77 -35.27 -12.58
N GLY A 277 -28.02 -34.13 -11.93
CA GLY A 277 -29.22 -33.36 -12.20
C GLY A 277 -29.08 -32.56 -13.49
N LEU A 278 -30.14 -31.81 -13.80
CA LEU A 278 -30.36 -31.20 -15.11
C LEU A 278 -29.23 -30.24 -15.52
N GLY A 279 -28.80 -29.34 -14.64
CA GLY A 279 -27.76 -28.34 -14.94
C GLY A 279 -26.41 -28.99 -15.18
N LEU A 280 -26.02 -29.92 -14.31
CA LEU A 280 -24.76 -30.64 -14.46
C LEU A 280 -24.76 -31.55 -15.70
N ALA A 281 -25.91 -32.13 -16.07
CA ALA A 281 -26.06 -32.88 -17.31
C ALA A 281 -25.93 -31.98 -18.56
N LEU A 282 -26.55 -30.81 -18.55
CA LEU A 282 -26.41 -29.80 -19.61
C LEU A 282 -24.95 -29.34 -19.73
N PHE A 283 -24.31 -29.00 -18.61
CA PHE A 283 -22.88 -28.66 -18.58
C PHE A 283 -22.02 -29.77 -19.17
N HIS A 284 -22.23 -31.02 -18.74
CA HIS A 284 -21.49 -32.18 -19.24
C HIS A 284 -21.60 -32.30 -20.77
N SER A 285 -22.81 -32.11 -21.31
CA SER A 285 -23.06 -32.20 -22.76
C SER A 285 -22.48 -31.02 -23.56
N SER A 286 -22.44 -29.82 -22.99
CA SER A 286 -22.01 -28.60 -23.68
C SER A 286 -20.51 -28.31 -23.53
N ILE A 287 -19.94 -28.59 -22.35
CA ILE A 287 -18.56 -28.24 -22.00
C ILE A 287 -17.66 -29.46 -21.94
N GLY A 288 -18.09 -30.58 -21.34
CA GLY A 288 -17.32 -31.83 -21.30
C GLY A 288 -17.37 -32.57 -19.95
N PRO A 289 -16.65 -33.71 -19.84
CA PRO A 289 -16.72 -34.58 -18.68
C PRO A 289 -16.09 -33.98 -17.42
N PHE A 290 -16.72 -34.20 -16.27
CA PHE A 290 -16.24 -33.75 -14.96
C PHE A 290 -14.95 -34.48 -14.55
N GLY A 291 -14.02 -33.74 -13.95
CA GLY A 291 -12.66 -34.20 -13.62
C GLY A 291 -11.64 -33.96 -14.73
N GLU A 292 -12.07 -33.52 -15.92
CA GLU A 292 -11.19 -33.23 -17.06
C GLU A 292 -11.36 -31.81 -17.63
N VAL A 293 -11.97 -30.90 -16.85
CA VAL A 293 -12.19 -29.50 -17.22
C VAL A 293 -11.16 -28.60 -16.53
N ASP A 294 -10.33 -27.92 -17.31
CA ASP A 294 -9.40 -26.92 -16.80
C ASP A 294 -10.12 -25.61 -16.53
N LEU A 295 -9.84 -25.03 -15.36
CA LEU A 295 -10.29 -23.70 -14.98
C LEU A 295 -9.10 -22.76 -15.04
N ARG A 296 -9.09 -21.79 -15.95
CA ARG A 296 -7.99 -20.84 -16.11
C ARG A 296 -8.48 -19.43 -15.88
N ARG A 297 -7.87 -18.70 -14.95
CA ARG A 297 -8.18 -17.29 -14.75
C ARG A 297 -7.66 -16.49 -15.94
N LEU A 298 -8.48 -15.55 -16.39
CA LEU A 298 -8.09 -14.58 -17.41
C LEU A 298 -7.76 -13.25 -16.69
N PRO A 299 -6.53 -12.72 -16.82
CA PRO A 299 -6.20 -11.42 -16.25
C PRO A 299 -6.98 -10.32 -16.96
N CYS A 300 -7.34 -9.26 -16.22
CA CYS A 300 -7.99 -8.09 -16.81
C CYS A 300 -7.05 -7.44 -17.86
N PRO A 301 -7.49 -7.32 -19.13
CA PRO A 301 -6.64 -6.78 -20.20
C PRO A 301 -6.19 -5.35 -19.90
N ASP A 302 -4.95 -5.04 -20.26
CA ASP A 302 -4.38 -3.70 -20.01
C ASP A 302 -5.16 -2.58 -20.71
N VAL A 303 -5.80 -2.86 -21.85
CA VAL A 303 -6.66 -1.88 -22.54
C VAL A 303 -7.87 -1.48 -21.69
N VAL A 304 -8.44 -2.41 -20.92
CA VAL A 304 -9.59 -2.15 -20.03
C VAL A 304 -9.13 -1.33 -18.84
N LYS A 305 -7.98 -1.68 -18.25
CA LYS A 305 -7.36 -0.91 -17.15
C LYS A 305 -7.03 0.51 -17.58
N GLN A 306 -6.44 0.69 -18.77
CA GLN A 306 -6.11 2.01 -19.32
C GLN A 306 -7.35 2.86 -19.62
N TRP A 307 -8.42 2.24 -20.15
CA TRP A 307 -9.70 2.91 -20.33
C TRP A 307 -10.30 3.38 -19.01
N TYR A 308 -10.35 2.50 -18.01
CA TYR A 308 -10.84 2.83 -16.68
C TYR A 308 -10.06 4.02 -16.09
N GLU A 309 -8.73 3.91 -16.07
CA GLU A 309 -7.83 4.92 -15.52
C GLU A 309 -7.98 6.29 -16.20
N THR A 310 -7.99 6.30 -17.53
CA THR A 310 -8.09 7.53 -18.32
C THR A 310 -9.46 8.18 -18.14
N SER A 311 -10.52 7.37 -18.13
CA SER A 311 -11.90 7.85 -18.00
C SER A 311 -12.17 8.37 -16.59
N HIS A 312 -11.79 7.61 -15.57
CA HIS A 312 -11.92 8.01 -14.17
C HIS A 312 -11.15 9.31 -13.89
N ALA A 313 -9.89 9.40 -14.33
CA ALA A 313 -9.10 10.61 -14.14
C ALA A 313 -9.69 11.82 -14.88
N SER A 314 -10.13 11.63 -16.12
CA SER A 314 -10.71 12.72 -16.93
C SER A 314 -12.02 13.24 -16.34
N LEU A 315 -12.90 12.36 -15.88
CA LEU A 315 -14.17 12.73 -15.27
C LEU A 315 -13.98 13.33 -13.88
N THR A 316 -13.09 12.78 -13.05
CA THR A 316 -12.78 13.34 -11.72
C THR A 316 -12.26 14.77 -11.83
N LEU A 317 -11.40 15.06 -12.82
CA LEU A 317 -10.94 16.42 -13.09
C LEU A 317 -12.06 17.39 -13.43
N VAL A 318 -13.06 16.94 -14.20
CA VAL A 318 -14.23 17.78 -14.55
C VAL A 318 -15.12 18.00 -13.32
N VAL A 319 -15.43 16.94 -12.58
CA VAL A 319 -16.27 16.99 -11.38
C VAL A 319 -15.68 17.95 -10.35
N THR A 320 -14.37 17.92 -10.17
CA THR A 320 -13.65 18.69 -9.15
C THR A 320 -13.15 20.05 -9.63
N ALA A 321 -13.40 20.44 -10.88
CA ALA A 321 -12.89 21.69 -11.45
C ALA A 321 -13.55 22.94 -10.83
N HIS A 322 -14.86 22.89 -10.57
CA HIS A 322 -15.64 24.02 -10.05
C HIS A 322 -16.83 23.53 -9.21
N ASP A 323 -17.25 24.32 -8.20
CA ASP A 323 -18.35 23.97 -7.29
C ASP A 323 -19.68 23.69 -8.02
N ALA A 324 -19.95 24.38 -9.13
CA ALA A 324 -21.16 24.15 -9.93
C ALA A 324 -21.18 22.77 -10.59
N ALA A 325 -20.05 22.33 -11.15
CA ALA A 325 -19.92 21.00 -11.75
C ALA A 325 -19.99 19.90 -10.69
N LEU A 326 -19.47 20.18 -9.50
CA LEU A 326 -19.55 19.26 -8.37
C LEU A 326 -20.99 19.09 -7.88
N HIS A 327 -21.70 20.19 -7.63
CA HIS A 327 -23.09 20.14 -7.19
C HIS A 327 -24.02 19.49 -8.21
N ALA A 328 -23.83 19.77 -9.51
CA ALA A 328 -24.60 19.12 -10.56
C ALA A 328 -24.36 17.59 -10.58
N PHE A 329 -23.15 17.15 -10.25
CA PHE A 329 -22.82 15.72 -10.16
C PHE A 329 -23.40 15.06 -8.90
N GLU A 330 -23.38 15.73 -7.75
CA GLU A 330 -23.95 15.21 -6.49
C GLU A 330 -25.47 14.96 -6.55
N VAL A 331 -26.19 15.71 -7.39
CA VAL A 331 -27.63 15.56 -7.59
C VAL A 331 -27.97 14.26 -8.35
N LEU A 332 -27.02 13.70 -9.10
CA LEU A 332 -27.23 12.46 -9.86
C LEU A 332 -27.34 11.27 -8.89
N GLN A 333 -28.57 10.76 -8.73
CA GLN A 333 -28.84 9.60 -7.90
C GLN A 333 -28.72 8.31 -8.71
N SER A 334 -27.59 7.61 -8.57
CA SER A 334 -27.45 6.28 -9.18
C SER A 334 -28.20 5.22 -8.34
N PRO A 335 -28.91 4.27 -8.97
CA PRO A 335 -29.32 3.04 -8.31
C PRO A 335 -28.09 2.34 -7.72
N ASN A 336 -28.24 1.75 -6.54
CA ASN A 336 -27.11 1.07 -5.90
C ASN A 336 -26.72 -0.22 -6.65
N GLN A 337 -27.70 -0.90 -7.25
CA GLN A 337 -27.52 -2.24 -7.85
C GLN A 337 -28.50 -2.48 -9.02
N TYR A 338 -28.07 -3.29 -9.99
CA TYR A 338 -28.91 -3.85 -11.07
C TYR A 338 -28.84 -5.38 -11.10
N THR A 339 -29.82 -6.01 -11.73
CA THR A 339 -29.83 -7.46 -12.09
C THR A 339 -30.09 -7.66 -13.59
N PRO A 340 -29.22 -7.14 -14.48
CA PRO A 340 -29.53 -7.00 -15.89
C PRO A 340 -29.40 -8.32 -16.64
N SER A 341 -30.40 -8.67 -17.47
CA SER A 341 -30.35 -9.86 -18.33
C SER A 341 -29.98 -9.52 -19.78
N PRO A 342 -28.99 -10.21 -20.38
CA PRO A 342 -28.67 -10.08 -21.80
C PRO A 342 -29.59 -10.91 -22.71
N TRP A 343 -30.52 -11.71 -22.16
CA TRP A 343 -31.36 -12.63 -22.94
C TRP A 343 -32.79 -12.09 -23.10
N PRO A 344 -33.10 -11.37 -24.19
CA PRO A 344 -34.48 -10.98 -24.46
C PRO A 344 -35.34 -12.24 -24.67
N ASN A 345 -36.51 -12.30 -24.05
CA ASN A 345 -37.47 -13.43 -24.11
C ASN A 345 -37.11 -14.70 -23.30
N ALA A 346 -36.14 -14.62 -22.40
CA ALA A 346 -35.98 -15.66 -21.37
C ALA A 346 -37.24 -15.70 -20.48
N THR A 347 -37.76 -16.91 -20.22
CA THR A 347 -38.95 -17.10 -19.37
C THR A 347 -38.55 -17.50 -17.95
N ASP A 348 -37.62 -18.45 -17.84
CA ASP A 348 -37.24 -19.08 -16.58
C ASP A 348 -35.72 -19.19 -16.46
N TYR A 349 -35.19 -18.86 -15.27
CA TYR A 349 -33.77 -19.00 -14.93
C TYR A 349 -33.60 -20.14 -13.93
N TYR A 350 -32.69 -21.06 -14.26
CA TYR A 350 -32.41 -22.24 -13.45
C TYR A 350 -31.01 -22.23 -12.84
N GLY A 351 -30.13 -21.29 -13.16
CA GLY A 351 -28.89 -21.07 -12.41
C GLY A 351 -27.75 -20.47 -13.22
N GLY A 352 -26.86 -19.72 -12.54
CA GLY A 352 -25.67 -19.12 -13.15
C GLY A 352 -24.35 -19.77 -12.77
N ASN A 353 -24.34 -20.58 -11.72
CA ASN A 353 -23.12 -21.19 -11.22
C ASN A 353 -22.83 -22.51 -11.94
N LEU A 354 -21.90 -22.48 -12.90
CA LEU A 354 -21.47 -23.65 -13.68
C LEU A 354 -20.87 -24.78 -12.83
N LEU A 355 -20.51 -24.52 -11.57
CA LEU A 355 -19.99 -25.51 -10.63
C LEU A 355 -21.11 -26.19 -9.80
N CYS A 356 -22.36 -25.85 -10.08
CA CYS A 356 -23.56 -26.27 -9.36
C CYS A 356 -24.65 -26.74 -10.31
N ASP A 357 -25.59 -27.51 -9.75
CA ASP A 357 -26.76 -27.95 -10.49
C ASP A 357 -27.81 -26.83 -10.60
N THR A 358 -28.85 -27.08 -11.42
CA THR A 358 -30.00 -26.18 -11.54
C THR A 358 -30.71 -26.01 -10.20
N GLN A 359 -31.24 -24.82 -10.01
CA GLN A 359 -32.01 -24.38 -8.87
C GLN A 359 -33.42 -24.06 -9.36
N THR A 360 -34.43 -24.39 -8.56
CA THR A 360 -35.79 -23.92 -8.81
C THR A 360 -35.87 -22.47 -8.35
N SER A 361 -36.06 -21.51 -9.25
CA SER A 361 -36.32 -20.12 -8.89
C SER A 361 -37.67 -19.68 -9.45
N SER A 362 -38.42 -18.90 -8.67
CA SER A 362 -39.59 -18.15 -9.15
C SER A 362 -39.21 -16.81 -9.78
N ASP A 363 -37.94 -16.41 -9.67
CA ASP A 363 -37.44 -15.13 -10.18
C ASP A 363 -37.13 -15.22 -11.68
N ALA A 364 -37.62 -14.25 -12.44
CA ALA A 364 -37.33 -14.06 -13.85
C ALA A 364 -36.03 -13.26 -14.11
N SER A 365 -35.04 -13.34 -13.22
CA SER A 365 -33.82 -12.54 -13.28
C SER A 365 -32.55 -13.39 -13.24
N VAL A 366 -31.42 -12.80 -13.64
CA VAL A 366 -30.12 -13.48 -13.72
C VAL A 366 -29.71 -13.98 -12.33
N LEU A 367 -29.47 -15.29 -12.22
CA LEU A 367 -29.05 -15.92 -10.96
C LEU A 367 -27.54 -15.80 -10.75
N THR A 368 -27.09 -15.89 -9.50
CA THR A 368 -25.68 -15.71 -9.15
C THR A 368 -24.77 -16.70 -9.88
N PHE A 369 -23.64 -16.19 -10.38
CA PHE A 369 -22.60 -17.02 -10.99
C PHE A 369 -21.69 -17.69 -9.93
N PHE A 370 -20.65 -18.40 -10.36
CA PHE A 370 -19.69 -19.01 -9.44
C PHE A 370 -18.87 -17.94 -8.68
N THR A 371 -18.52 -18.20 -7.43
CA THR A 371 -17.75 -17.26 -6.59
C THR A 371 -16.58 -17.95 -5.90
N LEU A 372 -15.62 -17.15 -5.39
CA LEU A 372 -14.48 -17.65 -4.63
C LEU A 372 -14.90 -18.32 -3.31
N GLY A 373 -16.01 -17.89 -2.71
CA GLY A 373 -16.49 -18.46 -1.43
C GLY A 373 -16.87 -19.94 -1.52
N GLY A 374 -17.15 -20.43 -2.73
CA GLY A 374 -17.56 -21.81 -2.97
C GLY A 374 -18.88 -22.11 -2.28
N SER A 375 -20.01 -21.95 -2.96
CA SER A 375 -21.30 -22.45 -2.48
C SER A 375 -22.31 -22.46 -3.62
N CYS A 376 -23.19 -23.44 -3.63
CA CYS A 376 -24.35 -23.48 -4.51
C CYS A 376 -25.51 -22.73 -3.85
N MET A 377 -25.44 -21.40 -3.85
CA MET A 377 -26.48 -20.55 -3.25
C MET A 377 -27.77 -20.61 -4.07
N ALA A 378 -28.87 -21.02 -3.45
CA ALA A 378 -30.20 -21.04 -4.06
C ALA A 378 -30.90 -19.67 -3.95
N HIS A 379 -31.71 -19.30 -4.94
CA HIS A 379 -32.56 -18.11 -4.92
C HIS A 379 -31.82 -16.77 -4.75
N MET A 380 -30.60 -16.68 -5.28
CA MET A 380 -29.79 -15.46 -5.21
C MET A 380 -29.55 -14.92 -6.62
N ASN A 381 -29.89 -13.67 -6.84
CA ASN A 381 -29.68 -12.97 -8.11
C ASN A 381 -28.24 -12.44 -8.20
N ASP A 382 -27.73 -12.34 -9.42
CA ASP A 382 -26.44 -11.69 -9.66
C ASP A 382 -26.62 -10.17 -9.64
N LEU A 383 -25.99 -9.53 -8.66
CA LEU A 383 -26.09 -8.09 -8.42
C LEU A 383 -24.91 -7.37 -9.03
N LEU A 384 -25.17 -6.36 -9.86
CA LEU A 384 -24.17 -5.47 -10.44
C LEU A 384 -24.15 -4.16 -9.65
N GLY A 385 -23.05 -3.84 -8.97
CA GLY A 385 -22.93 -2.62 -8.17
C GLY A 385 -22.68 -1.39 -9.03
N VAL A 386 -23.35 -0.28 -8.73
CA VAL A 386 -23.24 0.97 -9.50
C VAL A 386 -23.02 2.17 -8.59
N SER A 387 -22.06 3.01 -8.96
CA SER A 387 -21.86 4.35 -8.42
C SER A 387 -22.17 5.39 -9.50
N THR A 388 -22.43 6.64 -9.11
CA THR A 388 -22.60 7.75 -10.04
C THR A 388 -21.41 7.89 -11.00
N MET A 389 -20.18 7.67 -10.51
CA MET A 389 -18.97 7.68 -11.34
C MET A 389 -18.95 6.52 -12.34
N SER A 390 -19.25 5.29 -11.93
CA SER A 390 -19.26 4.14 -12.84
C SER A 390 -20.35 4.26 -13.90
N ALA A 391 -21.54 4.76 -13.52
CA ALA A 391 -22.63 5.06 -14.46
C ALA A 391 -22.21 6.14 -15.47
N THR A 392 -21.56 7.21 -15.00
CA THR A 392 -21.05 8.29 -15.87
C THR A 392 -20.00 7.78 -16.85
N MET A 393 -19.10 6.91 -16.40
CA MET A 393 -18.11 6.24 -17.26
C MET A 393 -18.77 5.36 -18.32
N ALA A 394 -19.78 4.57 -17.95
CA ALA A 394 -20.52 3.71 -18.88
C ALA A 394 -21.26 4.54 -19.94
N VAL A 395 -21.94 5.62 -19.55
CA VAL A 395 -22.59 6.55 -20.51
C VAL A 395 -21.57 7.22 -21.43
N ALA A 396 -20.45 7.69 -20.89
CA ALA A 396 -19.38 8.29 -21.68
C ALA A 396 -18.76 7.30 -22.68
N ALA A 397 -18.71 6.01 -22.33
CA ALA A 397 -18.22 4.94 -23.19
C ALA A 397 -19.19 4.63 -24.34
N MET A 398 -20.50 4.66 -24.09
CA MET A 398 -21.51 4.47 -25.15
C MET A 398 -21.50 5.60 -26.18
N GLY A 399 -21.22 6.85 -25.76
CA GLY A 399 -21.09 7.98 -26.67
C GLY A 399 -22.32 8.14 -27.58
N SER A 400 -22.12 8.13 -28.91
CA SER A 400 -23.20 8.26 -29.88
C SER A 400 -24.12 7.03 -29.99
N ALA A 401 -23.76 5.90 -29.39
CA ALA A 401 -24.61 4.70 -29.36
C ALA A 401 -25.79 4.86 -28.38
N LEU A 402 -25.73 5.81 -27.44
CA LEU A 402 -26.81 6.08 -26.49
C LEU A 402 -27.88 6.98 -27.13
N THR A 403 -28.78 6.39 -27.91
CA THR A 403 -29.96 7.05 -28.46
C THR A 403 -31.12 7.06 -27.46
N ALA A 404 -32.16 7.85 -27.70
CA ALA A 404 -33.37 7.83 -26.87
C ALA A 404 -33.98 6.41 -26.74
N SER A 405 -34.04 5.66 -27.85
CA SER A 405 -34.52 4.28 -27.83
C SER A 405 -33.61 3.35 -27.02
N ALA A 406 -32.29 3.54 -27.08
CA ALA A 406 -31.36 2.74 -26.28
C ALA A 406 -31.52 3.05 -24.79
N MET A 407 -31.80 4.29 -24.41
CA MET A 407 -32.07 4.66 -23.01
C MET A 407 -33.36 4.01 -22.50
N ASP A 408 -34.42 3.99 -23.29
CA ASP A 408 -35.68 3.31 -22.95
C ASP A 408 -35.46 1.80 -22.78
N ASP A 409 -34.68 1.17 -23.66
CA ASP A 409 -34.34 -0.24 -23.55
C ASP A 409 -33.48 -0.55 -22.31
N ILE A 410 -32.50 0.32 -21.98
CA ILE A 410 -31.67 0.18 -20.77
C ILE A 410 -32.55 0.23 -19.50
N ASP A 411 -33.49 1.18 -19.44
CA ASP A 411 -34.45 1.29 -18.34
C ASP A 411 -35.35 0.04 -18.24
N GLY A 412 -35.79 -0.47 -19.39
CA GLY A 412 -36.55 -1.73 -19.49
C GLY A 412 -35.78 -2.94 -18.96
N ILE A 413 -34.45 -2.99 -19.15
CA ILE A 413 -33.58 -4.05 -18.61
C ILE A 413 -33.32 -3.84 -17.10
N ALA A 414 -33.24 -2.59 -16.63
CA ALA A 414 -33.01 -2.26 -15.23
C ALA A 414 -34.21 -2.59 -14.32
N VAL A 415 -35.44 -2.47 -14.85
CA VAL A 415 -36.71 -2.77 -14.14
C VAL A 415 -36.83 -1.97 -12.83
N ASP A 416 -36.48 -0.68 -12.84
CA ASP A 416 -36.47 0.17 -11.64
C ASP A 416 -37.53 1.28 -11.60
N GLY A 417 -38.44 1.27 -12.58
CA GLY A 417 -39.58 2.20 -12.66
C GLY A 417 -39.22 3.58 -13.21
N GLY A 418 -38.29 3.68 -14.16
CA GLY A 418 -37.93 4.92 -14.84
C GLY A 418 -36.77 5.69 -14.20
N LYS A 419 -36.18 5.19 -13.10
CA LYS A 419 -35.10 5.89 -12.39
C LYS A 419 -33.81 5.83 -13.17
N THR A 420 -33.56 4.73 -13.86
CA THR A 420 -32.41 4.60 -14.75
C THR A 420 -32.54 5.55 -15.93
N LEU A 421 -33.72 5.69 -16.51
CA LEU A 421 -33.97 6.66 -17.57
C LEU A 421 -33.67 8.10 -17.10
N GLU A 422 -34.13 8.49 -15.90
CA GLU A 422 -33.84 9.80 -15.29
C GLU A 422 -32.33 10.01 -15.09
N LEU A 423 -31.63 9.00 -14.55
CA LEU A 423 -30.19 9.03 -14.36
C LEU A 423 -29.43 9.22 -15.68
N LEU A 424 -29.78 8.45 -16.72
CA LEU A 424 -29.12 8.53 -18.02
C LEU A 424 -29.30 9.92 -18.66
N HIS A 425 -30.50 10.51 -18.57
CA HIS A 425 -30.74 11.89 -19.00
C HIS A 425 -29.92 12.90 -18.17
N GLY A 426 -29.88 12.73 -16.85
CA GLY A 426 -29.08 13.55 -15.95
C GLY A 426 -27.58 13.49 -16.28
N ILE A 427 -27.05 12.31 -16.55
CA ILE A 427 -25.65 12.13 -16.93
C ILE A 427 -25.37 12.75 -18.30
N LEU A 428 -26.23 12.54 -19.31
CA LEU A 428 -26.04 13.14 -20.63
C LEU A 428 -26.02 14.67 -20.57
N THR A 429 -26.98 15.26 -19.86
CA THR A 429 -27.04 16.71 -19.66
C THR A 429 -25.81 17.23 -18.90
N TYR A 430 -25.33 16.48 -17.90
CA TYR A 430 -24.10 16.78 -17.19
C TYR A 430 -22.86 16.76 -18.10
N LEU A 431 -22.70 15.69 -18.89
CA LEU A 431 -21.59 15.53 -19.82
C LEU A 431 -21.60 16.61 -20.91
N ASP A 432 -22.78 16.98 -21.41
CA ASP A 432 -22.93 18.07 -22.40
C ASP A 432 -22.56 19.44 -21.83
N ALA A 433 -22.93 19.71 -20.58
CA ALA A 433 -22.69 21.00 -19.92
C ALA A 433 -21.24 21.17 -19.45
N HIS A 434 -20.61 20.11 -18.95
CA HIS A 434 -19.34 20.20 -18.22
C HIS A 434 -18.15 19.53 -18.92
N VAL A 435 -18.36 18.59 -19.84
CA VAL A 435 -17.27 17.87 -20.53
C VAL A 435 -17.10 18.40 -21.96
N PRO A 436 -15.91 18.96 -22.31
CA PRO A 436 -15.63 19.42 -23.67
C PRO A 436 -15.86 18.31 -24.71
N SER A 437 -16.42 18.68 -25.87
CA SER A 437 -16.75 17.73 -26.95
C SER A 437 -15.54 16.89 -27.40
N VAL A 438 -14.34 17.48 -27.44
CA VAL A 438 -13.08 16.79 -27.75
C VAL A 438 -12.74 15.71 -26.72
N ASN A 439 -13.01 15.96 -25.43
CA ASN A 439 -12.79 14.96 -24.40
C ASN A 439 -13.83 13.85 -24.49
N ARG A 440 -15.08 14.18 -24.79
CA ARG A 440 -16.15 13.19 -25.00
C ARG A 440 -15.84 12.25 -26.17
N THR A 441 -15.42 12.79 -27.32
CA THR A 441 -15.04 11.96 -28.47
C THR A 441 -13.81 11.10 -28.17
N ARG A 442 -12.83 11.61 -27.41
CA ARG A 442 -11.68 10.83 -26.97
C ARG A 442 -12.08 9.66 -26.07
N LEU A 443 -12.95 9.88 -25.08
CA LEU A 443 -13.42 8.83 -24.18
C LEU A 443 -14.21 7.75 -24.93
N ALA A 444 -15.10 8.15 -25.84
CA ALA A 444 -15.84 7.23 -26.69
C ALA A 444 -14.92 6.44 -27.65
N ALA A 445 -13.90 7.07 -28.23
CA ALA A 445 -12.93 6.38 -29.08
C ALA A 445 -12.10 5.34 -28.32
N LEU A 446 -11.72 5.65 -27.07
CA LEU A 446 -11.02 4.70 -26.20
C LEU A 446 -11.91 3.50 -25.86
N ALA A 447 -13.18 3.74 -25.56
CA ALA A 447 -14.17 2.68 -25.33
C ALA A 447 -14.38 1.81 -26.58
N ALA A 448 -14.49 2.40 -27.77
CA ALA A 448 -14.60 1.64 -29.03
C ALA A 448 -13.41 0.70 -29.25
N GLY A 449 -12.20 1.13 -28.90
CA GLY A 449 -11.00 0.29 -28.93
C GLY A 449 -11.09 -0.90 -27.95
N VAL A 450 -11.54 -0.66 -26.72
CA VAL A 450 -11.75 -1.73 -25.73
C VAL A 450 -12.81 -2.73 -26.19
N ARG A 451 -13.93 -2.24 -26.74
CA ARG A 451 -14.99 -3.10 -27.27
C ARG A 451 -14.45 -4.03 -28.36
N ALA A 452 -13.76 -3.48 -29.35
CA ALA A 452 -13.18 -4.27 -30.45
C ALA A 452 -12.18 -5.33 -29.95
N GLU A 453 -11.35 -4.97 -28.96
CA GLU A 453 -10.39 -5.90 -28.34
C GLU A 453 -11.11 -7.03 -27.58
N MET A 454 -12.16 -6.69 -26.82
CA MET A 454 -12.97 -7.68 -26.09
C MET A 454 -13.70 -8.62 -27.06
N GLU A 455 -14.29 -8.11 -28.13
CA GLU A 455 -14.97 -8.95 -29.12
C GLU A 455 -14.00 -9.87 -29.89
N THR A 456 -12.78 -9.40 -30.20
CA THR A 456 -11.83 -10.12 -31.05
C THR A 456 -10.94 -11.09 -30.26
N ASN A 457 -10.34 -10.63 -29.16
CA ASN A 457 -9.30 -11.36 -28.44
C ASN A 457 -9.79 -11.97 -27.12
N TYR A 458 -10.88 -11.46 -26.55
CA TYR A 458 -11.40 -11.90 -25.25
C TYR A 458 -12.91 -12.13 -25.28
N PRO A 459 -13.42 -13.16 -25.99
CA PRO A 459 -14.85 -13.41 -26.13
C PRO A 459 -15.46 -13.90 -24.81
N VAL A 460 -15.69 -12.96 -23.88
CA VAL A 460 -16.33 -13.17 -22.59
C VAL A 460 -17.84 -13.19 -22.79
N ALA A 461 -18.49 -14.16 -22.18
CA ALA A 461 -19.94 -14.32 -22.19
C ALA A 461 -20.47 -14.55 -20.77
N LEU A 462 -21.70 -14.11 -20.51
CA LEU A 462 -22.46 -14.52 -19.34
C LEU A 462 -23.12 -15.87 -19.62
N ALA A 463 -23.16 -16.74 -18.61
CA ALA A 463 -23.63 -18.11 -18.75
C ALA A 463 -24.73 -18.42 -17.74
N GLN A 464 -25.90 -18.86 -18.21
CA GLN A 464 -27.03 -19.25 -17.35
C GLN A 464 -27.74 -20.46 -17.94
N TYR A 465 -28.32 -21.30 -17.08
CA TYR A 465 -29.31 -22.29 -17.49
C TYR A 465 -30.67 -21.61 -17.63
N ILE A 466 -31.19 -21.53 -18.85
CA ILE A 466 -32.39 -20.74 -19.18
C ILE A 466 -33.34 -21.57 -20.04
N SER A 467 -34.65 -21.35 -19.83
CA SER A 467 -35.67 -21.68 -20.83
C SER A 467 -36.14 -20.42 -21.55
N PHE A 468 -36.37 -20.55 -22.85
CA PHE A 468 -36.91 -19.50 -23.71
C PHE A 468 -38.36 -19.78 -24.04
N ASN A 469 -39.09 -18.71 -24.37
CA ASN A 469 -40.45 -18.86 -24.83
C ASN A 469 -40.47 -19.51 -26.23
N VAL A 470 -41.18 -20.63 -26.37
CA VAL A 470 -41.32 -21.37 -27.63
C VAL A 470 -42.76 -21.29 -28.09
N SER A 471 -42.98 -21.02 -29.38
CA SER A 471 -44.32 -21.04 -29.95
C SER A 471 -44.85 -22.47 -30.00
N LEU A 472 -46.00 -22.69 -29.35
CA LEU A 472 -46.73 -23.96 -29.38
C LEU A 472 -47.77 -24.01 -30.50
N GLY A 473 -47.80 -23.00 -31.39
CA GLY A 473 -48.83 -22.79 -32.40
C GLY A 473 -50.04 -22.01 -31.88
N ALA A 474 -50.86 -21.50 -32.80
CA ALA A 474 -52.11 -20.75 -32.52
C ALA A 474 -51.97 -19.55 -31.55
N GLY A 475 -50.80 -18.88 -31.53
CA GLY A 475 -50.55 -17.74 -30.65
C GLY A 475 -50.32 -18.09 -29.19
N VAL A 476 -50.22 -19.39 -28.85
CA VAL A 476 -49.85 -19.87 -27.52
C VAL A 476 -48.34 -20.04 -27.45
N TYR A 477 -47.73 -19.55 -26.38
CA TYR A 477 -46.32 -19.73 -26.09
C TYR A 477 -46.17 -20.54 -24.80
N GLY A 478 -45.15 -21.40 -24.75
CA GLY A 478 -44.79 -22.15 -23.55
C GLY A 478 -43.29 -22.13 -23.31
N SER A 479 -42.87 -22.54 -22.11
CA SER A 479 -41.45 -22.63 -21.76
C SER A 479 -40.80 -23.80 -22.50
N GLY A 480 -39.74 -23.50 -23.25
CA GLY A 480 -38.93 -24.50 -23.95
C GLY A 480 -38.09 -25.34 -22.99
N PRO A 481 -37.38 -26.37 -23.49
CA PRO A 481 -36.45 -27.13 -22.66
C PRO A 481 -35.29 -26.22 -22.19
N PRO A 482 -34.82 -26.39 -20.95
CA PRO A 482 -33.71 -25.60 -20.43
C PRO A 482 -32.41 -25.94 -21.16
N LEU A 483 -31.61 -24.92 -21.42
CA LEU A 483 -30.32 -25.03 -22.08
C LEU A 483 -29.27 -24.14 -21.40
N LEU A 484 -27.98 -24.46 -21.58
CA LEU A 484 -26.89 -23.58 -21.15
C LEU A 484 -26.75 -22.42 -22.13
N ALA A 485 -27.37 -21.29 -21.81
CA ALA A 485 -27.39 -20.10 -22.65
C ALA A 485 -26.12 -19.27 -22.43
N GLN A 486 -25.57 -18.75 -23.52
CA GLN A 486 -24.40 -17.87 -23.50
C GLN A 486 -24.77 -16.52 -24.11
N GLY A 487 -24.74 -15.46 -23.31
CA GLY A 487 -24.94 -14.09 -23.76
C GLY A 487 -23.59 -13.41 -23.90
N ARG A 488 -23.21 -12.97 -25.11
CA ARG A 488 -21.96 -12.22 -25.30
C ARG A 488 -21.99 -10.93 -24.49
N LEU A 489 -20.86 -10.56 -23.89
CA LEU A 489 -20.77 -9.33 -23.10
C LEU A 489 -21.11 -8.09 -23.93
N PHE A 490 -20.48 -7.98 -25.11
CA PHE A 490 -20.83 -6.99 -26.13
C PHE A 490 -21.50 -7.74 -27.30
N ASP A 491 -22.82 -7.63 -27.41
CA ASP A 491 -23.55 -8.16 -28.55
C ASP A 491 -23.72 -7.07 -29.63
N THR A 492 -23.59 -7.47 -30.89
CA THR A 492 -23.76 -6.58 -32.05
C THR A 492 -25.24 -6.34 -32.40
N ILE A 493 -26.15 -7.16 -31.86
CA ILE A 493 -27.57 -7.15 -32.25
C ILE A 493 -28.41 -6.20 -31.38
N SER A 494 -28.05 -6.01 -30.10
CA SER A 494 -28.69 -5.05 -29.20
C SER A 494 -27.63 -4.20 -28.48
N SER A 495 -27.55 -2.92 -28.86
CA SER A 495 -26.69 -1.93 -28.19
C SER A 495 -27.15 -1.63 -26.76
N SER A 496 -28.33 -2.08 -26.36
CA SER A 496 -28.97 -1.68 -25.10
C SER A 496 -28.38 -2.39 -23.87
N TYR A 497 -27.80 -3.59 -24.03
CA TYR A 497 -27.07 -4.26 -22.94
C TYR A 497 -25.66 -3.69 -22.71
N GLU A 498 -25.13 -2.92 -23.66
CA GLU A 498 -23.76 -2.40 -23.64
C GLU A 498 -23.47 -1.52 -22.41
N TYR A 499 -24.47 -0.79 -21.90
CA TYR A 499 -24.37 -0.03 -20.65
C TYR A 499 -23.94 -0.92 -19.48
N PHE A 500 -24.59 -2.09 -19.31
CA PHE A 500 -24.28 -3.03 -18.24
C PHE A 500 -22.95 -3.74 -18.47
N ALA A 501 -22.60 -4.01 -19.74
CA ALA A 501 -21.30 -4.57 -20.09
C ALA A 501 -20.12 -3.70 -19.59
N TRP A 502 -20.22 -2.38 -19.75
CA TRP A 502 -19.22 -1.44 -19.21
C TRP A 502 -19.11 -1.50 -17.69
N LEU A 503 -20.23 -1.63 -16.98
CA LEU A 503 -20.25 -1.78 -15.54
C LEU A 503 -19.61 -3.11 -15.07
N TYR A 504 -19.81 -4.22 -15.79
CA TYR A 504 -19.11 -5.48 -15.53
C TYR A 504 -17.59 -5.33 -15.70
N LEU A 505 -17.13 -4.60 -16.72
CA LEU A 505 -15.70 -4.32 -16.90
C LEU A 505 -15.13 -3.48 -15.75
N ILE A 506 -15.89 -2.51 -15.22
CA ILE A 506 -15.48 -1.73 -14.06
C ILE A 506 -15.34 -2.62 -12.81
N GLU A 507 -16.31 -3.51 -12.54
CA GLU A 507 -16.21 -4.46 -11.42
C GLU A 507 -15.07 -5.48 -11.60
N TRP A 508 -14.68 -5.79 -12.85
CA TRP A 508 -13.50 -6.60 -13.13
C TRP A 508 -12.20 -5.86 -12.76
N VAL A 509 -12.09 -4.58 -13.14
CA VAL A 509 -10.94 -3.74 -12.78
C VAL A 509 -10.84 -3.55 -11.27
N HIS A 510 -11.96 -3.43 -10.56
CA HIS A 510 -11.97 -3.32 -9.09
C HIS A 510 -11.68 -4.63 -8.35
N GLY A 511 -11.51 -5.76 -9.05
CA GLY A 511 -11.31 -7.06 -8.42
C GLY A 511 -12.54 -7.52 -7.61
N VAL A 512 -13.73 -7.08 -8.01
CA VAL A 512 -15.01 -7.52 -7.45
C VAL A 512 -15.50 -8.78 -8.20
N ARG A 513 -15.20 -8.83 -9.51
CA ARG A 513 -15.40 -10.00 -10.36
C ARG A 513 -14.09 -10.42 -11.00
N GLU A 514 -13.97 -11.70 -11.31
CA GLU A 514 -12.89 -12.26 -12.12
C GLU A 514 -13.49 -13.03 -13.29
N VAL A 515 -12.67 -13.29 -14.31
CA VAL A 515 -13.07 -14.06 -15.48
C VAL A 515 -12.34 -15.39 -15.46
N VAL A 516 -13.09 -16.48 -15.65
CA VAL A 516 -12.55 -17.84 -15.71
C VAL A 516 -12.94 -18.49 -17.03
N VAL A 517 -11.95 -19.09 -17.67
CA VAL A 517 -12.10 -19.95 -18.84
C VAL A 517 -12.29 -21.39 -18.35
N PHE A 518 -13.44 -21.96 -18.65
CA PHE A 518 -13.73 -23.38 -18.52
C PHE A 518 -13.41 -24.03 -19.87
N GLU A 519 -12.50 -24.98 -19.89
CA GLU A 519 -12.07 -25.63 -21.12
C GLU A 519 -11.91 -27.14 -20.95
N SER A 520 -12.42 -27.89 -21.91
CA SER A 520 -12.18 -29.33 -22.02
C SER A 520 -11.87 -29.72 -23.48
N SER A 521 -11.86 -31.03 -23.78
CA SER A 521 -11.81 -31.54 -25.16
C SER A 521 -13.09 -31.27 -25.97
N VAL A 522 -14.24 -31.07 -25.31
CA VAL A 522 -15.55 -30.94 -25.97
C VAL A 522 -15.92 -29.48 -26.23
N GLY A 523 -15.84 -28.64 -25.20
CA GLY A 523 -16.32 -27.26 -25.25
C GLY A 523 -15.47 -26.31 -24.42
N ARG A 524 -15.70 -25.02 -24.66
CA ARG A 524 -15.02 -23.92 -23.98
C ARG A 524 -16.00 -22.79 -23.72
N ILE A 525 -15.95 -22.22 -22.52
CA ILE A 525 -16.71 -21.01 -22.16
C ILE A 525 -15.85 -20.10 -21.29
N THR A 526 -15.86 -18.81 -21.59
CA THR A 526 -15.17 -17.77 -20.82
C THR A 526 -16.22 -16.89 -20.18
N THR A 527 -16.31 -16.91 -18.85
CA THR A 527 -17.42 -16.26 -18.13
C THR A 527 -16.97 -15.56 -16.85
N PHE A 528 -17.76 -14.58 -16.41
CA PHE A 528 -17.55 -13.86 -15.17
C PHE A 528 -17.93 -14.70 -13.95
N SER A 529 -17.19 -14.48 -12.87
CA SER A 529 -17.63 -14.84 -11.54
C SER A 529 -18.83 -13.99 -11.11
N GLY A 530 -19.52 -14.46 -10.08
CA GLY A 530 -20.48 -13.65 -9.35
C GLY A 530 -19.77 -12.51 -8.64
N ARG A 531 -20.56 -11.59 -8.10
CA ARG A 531 -20.03 -10.47 -7.31
C ARG A 531 -19.43 -10.97 -5.99
N ASN A 532 -18.13 -10.73 -5.78
CA ASN A 532 -17.44 -11.07 -4.51
C ASN A 532 -17.44 -9.87 -3.55
N ALA A 533 -17.30 -10.13 -2.25
CA ALA A 533 -17.31 -9.10 -1.23
C ALA A 533 -16.04 -8.23 -1.26
N ILE A 534 -16.21 -6.94 -0.96
CA ILE A 534 -15.11 -6.03 -0.63
C ILE A 534 -14.99 -6.01 0.89
N ALA A 535 -13.86 -6.46 1.42
CA ALA A 535 -13.60 -6.43 2.85
C ALA A 535 -13.40 -4.98 3.30
N ARG A 536 -14.24 -4.53 4.24
CA ARG A 536 -14.09 -3.24 4.93
C ARG A 536 -13.42 -3.48 6.28
N VAL A 537 -12.15 -3.12 6.39
CA VAL A 537 -11.33 -3.41 7.58
C VAL A 537 -10.90 -2.10 8.24
N PRO A 538 -11.06 -1.92 9.57
CA PRO A 538 -10.58 -0.72 10.24
C PRO A 538 -9.06 -0.58 10.12
N VAL A 539 -8.58 0.63 9.82
CA VAL A 539 -7.14 0.92 9.79
C VAL A 539 -6.62 1.02 11.23
N ASN A 540 -5.53 0.33 11.52
CA ASN A 540 -4.94 0.32 12.85
C ASN A 540 -4.08 1.57 13.09
N GLY A 541 -4.59 2.51 13.89
CA GLY A 541 -3.85 3.72 14.27
C GLY A 541 -2.57 3.46 15.08
N MET A 542 -2.44 2.29 15.71
CA MET A 542 -1.24 1.91 16.47
C MET A 542 -0.04 1.57 15.57
N GLU A 543 -0.25 1.41 14.26
CA GLU A 543 0.85 1.24 13.30
C GLU A 543 1.63 2.55 13.07
N ILE A 544 1.05 3.70 13.45
CA ILE A 544 1.70 5.01 13.31
C ILE A 544 2.61 5.26 14.51
N PRO A 545 3.94 5.35 14.32
CA PRO A 545 4.89 5.51 15.42
C PRO A 545 4.93 6.96 15.91
N ALA A 546 3.98 7.34 16.78
CA ALA A 546 3.90 8.69 17.35
C ALA A 546 4.91 8.94 18.49
N ASN A 547 5.46 7.87 19.10
CA ASN A 547 6.26 7.94 20.33
C ASN A 547 7.43 8.94 20.27
N VAL A 548 8.22 8.89 19.20
CA VAL A 548 9.40 9.76 19.03
C VAL A 548 8.99 11.22 18.85
N ALA A 549 7.96 11.48 18.04
CA ALA A 549 7.45 12.82 17.82
C ALA A 549 6.89 13.42 19.13
N THR A 550 6.14 12.64 19.91
CA THR A 550 5.65 13.05 21.23
C THR A 550 6.82 13.33 22.18
N TYR A 551 7.85 12.48 22.22
CA TYR A 551 9.02 12.71 23.05
C TYR A 551 9.73 14.02 22.69
N PHE A 552 10.00 14.26 21.40
CA PHE A 552 10.61 15.51 20.93
C PHE A 552 9.76 16.73 21.27
N GLN A 553 8.44 16.62 21.10
CA GLN A 553 7.52 17.69 21.48
C GLN A 553 7.61 18.03 22.98
N ARG A 554 7.63 17.02 23.87
CA ARG A 554 7.77 17.23 25.32
C ARG A 554 9.11 17.86 25.69
N VAL A 555 10.20 17.44 25.04
CA VAL A 555 11.52 18.04 25.27
C VAL A 555 11.56 19.51 24.81
N VAL A 556 10.99 19.82 23.64
CA VAL A 556 10.90 21.20 23.15
C VAL A 556 10.06 22.07 24.08
N GLN A 557 8.94 21.55 24.61
CA GLN A 557 8.13 22.23 25.63
C GLN A 557 8.92 22.51 26.90
N TYR A 558 9.64 21.51 27.43
CA TYR A 558 10.50 21.67 28.60
C TYR A 558 11.53 22.79 28.41
N ILE A 559 12.22 22.80 27.26
CA ILE A 559 13.22 23.83 26.93
C ILE A 559 12.59 25.22 26.93
N THR A 560 11.42 25.38 26.28
CA THR A 560 10.72 26.66 26.23
C THR A 560 10.30 27.13 27.62
N ILE A 561 9.80 26.23 28.48
CA ILE A 561 9.42 26.55 29.87
C ILE A 561 10.64 27.02 30.67
N VAL A 562 11.76 26.30 30.61
CA VAL A 562 12.99 26.66 31.33
C VAL A 562 13.52 28.02 30.87
N LEU A 563 13.61 28.27 29.56
CA LEU A 563 14.02 29.58 29.04
C LEU A 563 13.07 30.70 29.46
N GLY A 564 11.76 30.43 29.51
CA GLY A 564 10.75 31.34 30.04
C GLY A 564 10.99 31.67 31.51
N LEU A 565 11.28 30.67 32.35
CA LEU A 565 11.61 30.86 33.77
C LEU A 565 12.90 31.66 33.96
N VAL A 566 13.95 31.37 33.17
CA VAL A 566 15.21 32.12 33.21
C VAL A 566 14.99 33.58 32.84
N THR A 567 14.19 33.84 31.80
CA THR A 567 13.85 35.19 31.36
C THR A 567 13.02 35.92 32.42
N LEU A 568 12.07 35.24 33.06
CA LEU A 568 11.28 35.77 34.18
C LEU A 568 12.16 36.13 35.38
N MET A 569 13.06 35.24 35.79
CA MET A 569 14.02 35.50 36.87
C MET A 569 14.92 36.69 36.53
N ALA A 570 15.49 36.73 35.32
CA ALA A 570 16.29 37.88 34.87
C ALA A 570 15.48 39.18 34.93
N SER A 571 14.21 39.16 34.53
CA SER A 571 13.31 40.32 34.57
C SER A 571 13.05 40.81 36.00
N ILE A 572 12.86 39.90 36.96
CA ILE A 572 12.73 40.23 38.39
C ILE A 572 14.02 40.90 38.90
N TYR A 573 15.19 40.39 38.51
CA TYR A 573 16.46 41.02 38.90
C TYR A 573 16.67 42.40 38.27
N ILE A 574 16.18 42.63 37.04
CA ILE A 574 16.23 43.96 36.41
C ILE A 574 15.39 44.95 37.22
N VAL A 575 14.17 44.58 37.60
CA VAL A 575 13.26 45.44 38.37
C VAL A 575 13.83 45.72 39.77
N THR A 576 14.32 44.69 40.46
CA THR A 576 14.88 44.83 41.83
C THR A 576 16.22 45.56 41.87
N ALA A 577 16.98 45.56 40.76
CA ALA A 577 18.21 46.34 40.62
C ALA A 577 17.98 47.77 40.09
N GLY A 578 16.72 48.22 39.96
CA GLY A 578 16.40 49.58 39.50
C GLY A 578 16.82 49.86 38.05
N GLY A 579 16.98 48.84 37.21
CA GLY A 579 17.41 48.97 35.81
C GLY A 579 18.92 49.13 35.60
N TYR A 580 19.74 49.11 36.66
CA TYR A 580 21.21 49.15 36.55
C TYR A 580 21.77 47.80 36.08
N ILE A 581 21.68 47.54 34.77
CA ILE A 581 22.12 46.29 34.12
C ILE A 581 22.81 46.55 32.78
N GLU A 582 23.64 45.60 32.33
CA GLU A 582 24.21 45.62 30.99
C GLU A 582 23.19 45.08 29.98
N ALA A 583 22.38 45.98 29.39
CA ALA A 583 21.32 45.59 28.46
C ALA A 583 21.82 44.75 27.27
N SER A 584 23.07 44.93 26.83
CA SER A 584 23.64 44.15 25.73
C SER A 584 23.83 42.67 26.08
N ASN A 585 24.02 42.32 27.36
CA ASN A 585 24.13 40.93 27.82
C ASN A 585 22.77 40.21 27.82
N LEU A 586 21.65 40.94 27.82
CA LEU A 586 20.31 40.35 27.68
C LEU A 586 20.07 39.79 26.28
N LEU A 587 20.73 40.33 25.25
CA LEU A 587 20.57 39.84 23.87
C LEU A 587 21.20 38.45 23.66
N VAL A 588 22.00 37.96 24.62
CA VAL A 588 22.62 36.63 24.59
C VAL A 588 21.94 35.64 25.55
N VAL A 589 20.74 35.93 26.06
CA VAL A 589 19.95 35.03 26.95
C VAL A 589 19.81 33.64 26.34
N ASN A 590 19.36 33.54 25.09
CA ASN A 590 19.20 32.24 24.44
C ASN A 590 20.54 31.51 24.33
N ARG A 591 21.59 32.23 23.90
CA ARG A 591 22.90 31.65 23.65
C ARG A 591 23.62 31.18 24.91
N VAL A 592 23.67 31.99 25.95
CA VAL A 592 24.37 31.68 27.20
C VAL A 592 23.44 30.94 28.16
N GLY A 593 22.26 31.51 28.42
CA GLY A 593 21.26 30.94 29.33
C GLY A 593 20.78 29.57 28.89
N GLY A 594 20.53 29.36 27.59
CA GLY A 594 20.18 28.05 27.07
C GLY A 594 21.26 27.00 27.35
N LEU A 595 22.54 27.31 27.06
CA LEU A 595 23.62 26.35 27.27
C LEU A 595 23.84 26.02 28.75
N VAL A 596 23.65 27.00 29.63
CA VAL A 596 23.87 26.85 31.08
C VAL A 596 22.73 26.10 31.76
N TRP A 597 21.47 26.46 31.46
CA TRP A 597 20.30 25.95 32.19
C TRP A 597 19.74 24.65 31.62
N ILE A 598 20.01 24.37 30.35
CA ILE A 598 19.44 23.22 29.63
C ILE A 598 20.54 22.25 29.21
N GLY A 599 21.67 22.79 28.74
CA GLY A 599 22.80 21.99 28.27
C GLY A 599 22.76 21.68 26.78
N ARG A 600 23.94 21.32 26.25
CA ARG A 600 24.16 21.07 24.81
C ARG A 600 23.28 19.95 24.22
N PRO A 601 23.07 18.77 24.86
CA PRO A 601 22.35 17.67 24.23
C PRO A 601 20.87 17.98 23.93
N LEU A 602 20.16 18.63 24.85
CA LEU A 602 18.74 18.97 24.65
C LEU A 602 18.58 20.11 23.64
N LEU A 603 19.50 21.08 23.61
CA LEU A 603 19.52 22.11 22.58
C LEU A 603 19.89 21.55 21.20
N PHE A 604 20.75 20.53 21.16
CA PHE A 604 21.05 19.80 19.92
C PHE A 604 19.77 19.14 19.41
N LEU A 605 19.05 18.41 20.26
CA LEU A 605 17.76 17.82 19.91
C LEU A 605 16.76 18.87 19.40
N ARG A 606 16.66 20.03 20.07
CA ARG A 606 15.80 21.13 19.61
C ARG A 606 16.17 21.63 18.22
N SER A 607 17.46 21.82 17.95
CA SER A 607 17.96 22.21 16.62
C SER A 607 17.67 21.14 15.56
N MET A 608 17.86 19.86 15.88
CA MET A 608 17.57 18.74 14.96
C MET A 608 16.08 18.62 14.66
N THR A 609 15.21 18.83 15.66
CA THR A 609 13.76 18.88 15.46
C THR A 609 13.37 20.01 14.51
N ALA A 610 13.97 21.20 14.66
CA ALA A 610 13.75 22.32 13.76
C ALA A 610 14.22 22.04 12.32
N ILE A 611 15.42 21.47 12.17
CA ILE A 611 15.95 21.04 10.86
C ILE A 611 15.04 19.97 10.23
N CYS A 612 14.55 19.03 11.03
CA CYS A 612 13.61 18.00 10.59
C CYS A 612 12.30 18.62 10.06
N LEU A 613 11.71 19.57 10.79
CA LEU A 613 10.52 20.30 10.35
C LEU A 613 10.76 21.08 9.04
N LEU A 614 11.91 21.75 8.90
CA LEU A 614 12.30 22.46 7.67
C LEU A 614 12.63 21.52 6.50
N SER A 615 12.84 20.23 6.78
CA SER A 615 13.16 19.19 5.79
C SER A 615 11.98 18.28 5.49
N THR A 616 10.77 18.60 6.00
CA THR A 616 9.56 17.78 5.89
C THR A 616 8.43 18.61 5.26
N SER A 617 7.70 18.03 4.31
CA SER A 617 6.50 18.60 3.71
C SER A 617 5.25 18.29 4.54
N GLY A 618 4.31 19.22 4.63
CA GLY A 618 3.00 19.00 5.23
C GLY A 618 2.00 18.45 4.21
N LEU A 619 1.41 17.29 4.49
CA LEU A 619 0.31 16.73 3.71
C LEU A 619 -0.90 16.56 4.63
N GLN A 620 -2.00 17.23 4.31
CA GLN A 620 -3.25 17.15 5.07
C GLN A 620 -4.36 16.54 4.23
N LEU A 621 -5.25 15.79 4.86
CA LEU A 621 -6.49 15.33 4.23
C LEU A 621 -7.56 16.40 4.48
N MET A 622 -8.09 16.99 3.41
CA MET A 622 -9.15 17.99 3.46
C MET A 622 -10.43 17.46 2.82
N GLN A 623 -11.56 17.97 3.28
CA GLN A 623 -12.87 17.70 2.69
C GLN A 623 -13.36 18.95 1.95
N MET A 624 -13.78 18.80 0.69
CA MET A 624 -14.35 19.85 -0.13
C MET A 624 -15.61 19.31 -0.79
N ALA A 625 -16.78 19.83 -0.39
CA ALA A 625 -18.10 19.48 -0.93
C ALA A 625 -18.25 17.96 -1.18
N GLY A 626 -18.21 17.18 -0.09
CA GLY A 626 -18.37 15.73 -0.12
C GLY A 626 -17.12 14.91 -0.51
N TYR A 627 -16.17 15.49 -1.25
CA TYR A 627 -14.94 14.81 -1.67
C TYR A 627 -13.80 15.00 -0.67
N PHE A 628 -12.94 13.98 -0.58
CA PHE A 628 -11.71 14.02 0.19
C PHE A 628 -10.50 14.10 -0.73
N ARG A 629 -9.56 14.97 -0.36
CA ARG A 629 -8.32 15.20 -1.10
C ARG A 629 -7.13 15.37 -0.18
N PHE A 630 -5.96 14.98 -0.67
CA PHE A 630 -4.73 15.42 -0.06
C PHE A 630 -4.40 16.84 -0.54
N GLU A 631 -3.97 17.67 0.39
CA GLU A 631 -3.49 19.02 0.09
C GLU A 631 -2.09 19.19 0.66
N SER A 632 -1.16 19.61 -0.21
CA SER A 632 0.18 20.01 0.19
C SER A 632 0.11 21.38 0.85
N VAL A 633 -0.07 21.41 2.17
CA VAL A 633 -0.20 22.65 2.94
C VAL A 633 1.18 23.27 3.14
N ARG A 634 1.38 24.46 2.56
CA ARG A 634 2.59 25.25 2.83
C ARG A 634 2.59 25.67 4.29
N ALA A 635 3.71 25.43 4.96
CA ALA A 635 3.93 25.93 6.31
C ALA A 635 3.73 27.45 6.33
N PRO A 636 2.90 28.01 7.24
CA PRO A 636 2.71 29.45 7.34
C PRO A 636 4.06 30.15 7.51
N TRP A 637 4.22 31.33 6.89
CA TRP A 637 5.51 32.04 6.85
C TRP A 637 6.14 32.21 8.25
N TYR A 638 5.32 32.43 9.28
CA TYR A 638 5.79 32.61 10.66
C TYR A 638 6.35 31.31 11.26
N THR A 639 5.81 30.14 10.89
CA THR A 639 6.34 28.84 11.34
C THR A 639 7.71 28.57 10.70
N THR A 640 7.88 28.90 9.42
CA THR A 640 9.16 28.76 8.71
C THR A 640 10.24 29.67 9.29
N ILE A 641 9.91 30.94 9.58
CA ILE A 641 10.83 31.88 10.23
C ILE A 641 11.18 31.41 11.64
N THR A 642 10.20 30.93 12.40
CA THR A 642 10.40 30.42 13.76
C THR A 642 11.29 29.18 13.74
N ALA A 643 10.99 28.18 12.90
CA ALA A 643 11.79 26.97 12.77
C ALA A 643 13.22 27.26 12.28
N SER A 644 13.39 28.23 11.38
CA SER A 644 14.72 28.74 10.97
C SER A 644 15.46 29.37 12.15
N GLY A 645 14.75 30.07 13.04
CA GLY A 645 15.30 30.60 14.28
C GLY A 645 15.72 29.49 15.24
N GLU A 646 14.92 28.45 15.39
CA GLU A 646 15.22 27.29 16.24
C GLU A 646 16.41 26.47 15.71
N LEU A 647 16.65 26.46 14.40
CA LEU A 647 17.85 25.84 13.83
C LEU A 647 19.15 26.52 14.33
N THR A 648 19.12 27.81 14.70
CA THR A 648 20.31 28.55 15.18
C THR A 648 20.89 28.03 16.49
N TRP A 649 20.14 27.23 17.27
CA TRP A 649 20.66 26.52 18.43
C TRP A 649 21.90 25.68 18.09
N LEU A 650 21.95 25.10 16.89
CA LEU A 650 23.13 24.38 16.41
C LEU A 650 24.35 25.29 16.28
N ALA A 651 24.16 26.51 15.74
CA ALA A 651 25.24 27.50 15.67
C ALA A 651 25.72 27.92 17.06
N PHE A 652 24.82 28.04 18.05
CA PHE A 652 25.21 28.35 19.43
C PHE A 652 26.06 27.25 20.06
N ILE A 653 25.69 25.98 19.85
CA ILE A 653 26.43 24.82 20.33
C ILE A 653 27.83 24.77 19.69
N LEU A 654 27.93 24.98 18.37
CA LEU A 654 29.22 25.00 17.67
C LEU A 654 30.10 26.14 18.17
N ASN A 655 29.56 27.34 18.32
CA ASN A 655 30.29 28.49 18.85
C ASN A 655 30.82 28.24 20.27
N ASP A 656 30.04 27.58 21.12
CA ASP A 656 30.43 27.26 22.49
C ASP A 656 31.42 26.09 22.56
N ALA A 657 31.18 25.00 21.83
CA ALA A 657 32.10 23.85 21.77
C ALA A 657 33.48 24.25 21.25
N PHE A 658 33.53 25.11 20.22
CA PHE A 658 34.78 25.61 19.65
C PHE A 658 35.29 26.90 20.30
N SER A 659 34.63 27.42 21.35
CA SER A 659 35.10 28.63 22.06
C SER A 659 36.48 28.44 22.70
N LEU A 660 36.82 27.21 23.09
CA LEU A 660 38.15 26.87 23.62
C LEU A 660 39.27 27.06 22.58
N LEU A 661 38.95 26.83 21.31
CA LEU A 661 39.88 27.00 20.18
C LEU A 661 39.85 28.42 19.62
N THR A 662 38.66 29.01 19.51
CA THR A 662 38.46 30.32 18.89
C THR A 662 38.69 31.48 19.86
N GLN A 663 38.59 31.27 21.17
CA GLN A 663 38.96 32.18 22.25
C GLN A 663 38.43 33.60 22.04
N GLN A 664 39.32 34.60 21.98
CA GLN A 664 38.93 36.02 21.83
C GLN A 664 38.10 36.30 20.57
N TYR A 665 38.25 35.47 19.53
CA TYR A 665 37.52 35.62 18.27
C TYR A 665 36.05 35.23 18.38
N THR A 666 35.68 34.37 19.33
CA THR A 666 34.28 33.91 19.50
C THR A 666 33.31 35.09 19.64
N SER A 667 33.73 36.17 20.31
CA SER A 667 32.92 37.37 20.51
C SER A 667 32.56 38.09 19.21
N GLY A 668 33.47 38.10 18.23
CA GLY A 668 33.35 38.87 16.99
C GLY A 668 32.45 38.21 15.94
N TYR A 669 32.57 36.90 15.75
CA TYR A 669 31.83 36.20 14.70
C TYR A 669 30.52 35.55 15.17
N SER A 670 30.39 35.21 16.46
CA SER A 670 29.28 34.35 16.93
C SER A 670 27.90 34.96 16.69
N SER A 671 27.68 36.25 16.93
CA SER A 671 26.38 36.91 16.68
C SER A 671 26.10 37.05 15.19
N LYS A 672 27.13 37.36 14.40
CA LYS A 672 27.03 37.43 12.94
C LYS A 672 26.67 36.07 12.35
N SER A 673 27.30 34.99 12.81
CA SER A 673 27.04 33.64 12.30
C SER A 673 25.62 33.16 12.57
N ALA A 674 25.06 33.44 13.75
CA ALA A 674 23.68 33.09 14.03
C ALA A 674 22.65 33.86 13.16
N ILE A 675 22.87 35.16 12.94
CA ILE A 675 22.01 35.98 12.08
C ILE A 675 22.09 35.50 10.63
N VAL A 676 23.31 35.26 10.13
CA VAL A 676 23.50 34.77 8.75
C VAL A 676 22.92 33.37 8.57
N VAL A 677 23.10 32.46 9.54
CA VAL A 677 22.47 31.13 9.53
C VAL A 677 20.95 31.27 9.47
N TRP A 678 20.35 32.09 10.33
CA TRP A 678 18.91 32.29 10.38
C TRP A 678 18.34 32.81 9.06
N VAL A 679 18.94 33.86 8.52
CA VAL A 679 18.51 34.48 7.27
C VAL A 679 18.73 33.52 6.10
N ALA A 680 19.88 32.87 6.01
CA ALA A 680 20.18 31.92 4.94
C ALA A 680 19.24 30.72 4.95
N SER A 681 18.98 30.12 6.13
CA SER A 681 18.05 28.99 6.25
C SER A 681 16.60 29.39 5.96
N ALA A 682 16.19 30.60 6.34
CA ALA A 682 14.85 31.11 6.03
C ALA A 682 14.69 31.37 4.52
N ILE A 683 15.63 32.08 3.89
CA ILE A 683 15.63 32.34 2.45
C ILE A 683 15.59 31.02 1.67
N TRP A 684 16.43 30.05 2.05
CA TRP A 684 16.45 28.76 1.37
C TRP A 684 15.13 28.00 1.54
N SER A 685 14.50 28.07 2.71
CA SER A 685 13.21 27.40 2.96
C SER A 685 12.05 28.05 2.21
N PHE A 686 12.11 29.35 1.94
CA PHE A 686 11.15 30.04 1.08
C PHE A 686 11.40 29.83 -0.41
N ALA A 687 12.67 29.88 -0.84
CA ALA A 687 13.05 29.77 -2.25
C ALA A 687 12.89 28.34 -2.80
N SER A 688 13.08 27.32 -1.96
CA SER A 688 12.99 25.92 -2.33
C SER A 688 12.33 25.13 -1.19
N PRO A 689 10.98 25.13 -1.12
CA PRO A 689 10.23 24.33 -0.15
C PRO A 689 10.30 22.84 -0.49
N ILE A 690 10.22 21.99 0.53
CA ILE A 690 10.15 20.53 0.35
C ILE A 690 8.74 20.11 -0.06
N THR A 691 8.66 19.26 -1.08
CA THR A 691 7.43 18.62 -1.56
C THR A 691 7.45 17.13 -1.22
N HIS A 692 6.28 16.53 -1.07
CA HIS A 692 6.17 15.08 -0.95
C HIS A 692 6.42 14.41 -2.31
N HIS A 693 6.80 13.14 -2.25
CA HIS A 693 6.99 12.30 -3.43
C HIS A 693 6.42 10.91 -3.16
N VAL A 694 5.66 10.37 -4.11
CA VAL A 694 5.10 9.02 -4.02
C VAL A 694 5.61 8.17 -5.16
N GLN A 695 5.98 6.94 -4.84
CA GLN A 695 6.37 5.92 -5.80
C GLN A 695 5.54 4.67 -5.53
N ILE A 696 4.85 4.17 -6.56
CA ILE A 696 4.18 2.87 -6.50
C ILE A 696 5.11 1.87 -7.19
N GLU A 697 5.54 0.89 -6.42
CA GLU A 697 6.40 -0.16 -6.92
C GLU A 697 6.05 -1.44 -6.17
N ARG A 698 5.24 -2.28 -6.81
CA ARG A 698 4.83 -3.56 -6.23
C ARG A 698 5.93 -4.60 -6.41
N ARG A 699 6.55 -4.98 -5.30
CA ARG A 699 7.52 -6.09 -5.23
C ARG A 699 6.97 -7.15 -4.31
N CYS A 700 6.85 -8.38 -4.81
CA CYS A 700 6.28 -9.48 -4.05
C CYS A 700 7.26 -10.65 -3.93
N VAL A 701 7.17 -11.35 -2.80
CA VAL A 701 7.81 -12.64 -2.57
C VAL A 701 6.70 -13.68 -2.42
N VAL A 702 6.81 -14.78 -3.17
CA VAL A 702 5.93 -15.94 -3.05
C VAL A 702 6.40 -16.74 -1.84
N VAL A 703 5.62 -16.77 -0.77
CA VAL A 703 5.97 -17.55 0.44
C VAL A 703 5.56 -19.00 0.25
N ALA A 704 4.36 -19.22 -0.28
CA ALA A 704 3.88 -20.53 -0.65
C ALA A 704 3.15 -20.41 -2.00
N VAL A 705 3.65 -21.14 -2.99
CA VAL A 705 3.08 -21.18 -4.34
C VAL A 705 1.60 -21.49 -4.27
N ASP A 706 0.77 -20.69 -4.95
CA ASP A 706 -0.68 -20.89 -5.02
C ASP A 706 -1.37 -20.89 -3.65
N ALA A 707 -0.82 -20.14 -2.68
CA ALA A 707 -1.36 -19.97 -1.34
C ALA A 707 -1.13 -18.56 -0.78
N GLN A 708 0.12 -18.15 -0.57
CA GLN A 708 0.45 -16.93 0.19
C GLN A 708 1.54 -16.08 -0.48
N ALA A 709 1.29 -14.77 -0.57
CA ALA A 709 2.26 -13.77 -1.01
C ALA A 709 2.52 -12.68 0.06
N ILE A 710 3.73 -12.12 0.05
CA ILE A 710 4.09 -10.91 0.81
C ILE A 710 4.56 -9.86 -0.18
N CYS A 711 3.90 -8.71 -0.19
CA CYS A 711 4.14 -7.63 -1.14
C CYS A 711 4.50 -6.31 -0.43
N HIS A 712 5.36 -5.54 -1.09
CA HIS A 712 5.63 -4.15 -0.77
C HIS A 712 5.07 -3.30 -1.91
N GLY A 713 4.11 -2.42 -1.64
CA GLY A 713 3.36 -1.68 -2.67
C GLY A 713 4.00 -0.37 -3.12
N GLY A 714 4.95 0.19 -2.35
CA GLY A 714 5.60 1.45 -2.68
C GLY A 714 5.95 2.29 -1.46
N HIS A 715 6.36 3.54 -1.68
CA HIS A 715 6.74 4.46 -0.60
C HIS A 715 6.28 5.90 -0.83
N VAL A 716 6.03 6.60 0.28
CA VAL A 716 5.70 8.02 0.34
C VAL A 716 6.81 8.75 1.08
N LYS A 717 7.60 9.53 0.37
CA LYS A 717 8.62 10.42 0.92
C LYS A 717 7.98 11.74 1.29
N ILE A 718 7.88 12.01 2.59
CA ILE A 718 7.44 13.32 3.11
C ILE A 718 8.62 14.17 3.57
N GLY A 719 9.79 13.57 3.78
CA GLY A 719 10.99 14.28 4.21
C GLY A 719 12.18 14.06 3.26
N SER A 720 13.10 15.01 3.26
CA SER A 720 14.32 14.97 2.45
C SER A 720 15.57 14.86 3.33
N VAL A 721 16.23 13.70 3.27
CA VAL A 721 17.54 13.48 3.92
C VAL A 721 18.59 14.42 3.37
N GLN A 722 18.56 14.68 2.06
CA GLN A 722 19.47 15.62 1.41
C GLN A 722 19.30 17.03 2.01
N ARG A 723 18.06 17.50 2.18
CA ARG A 723 17.80 18.81 2.79
C ARG A 723 18.24 18.85 4.26
N PHE A 724 17.96 17.78 5.00
CA PHE A 724 18.36 17.64 6.39
C PHE A 724 19.88 17.76 6.56
N LEU A 725 20.66 17.00 5.78
CA LEU A 725 22.11 17.05 5.80
C LEU A 725 22.64 18.40 5.31
N ALA A 726 22.05 18.96 4.25
CA ALA A 726 22.52 20.21 3.67
C ALA A 726 22.29 21.41 4.61
N LEU A 727 21.20 21.42 5.39
CA LEU A 727 20.98 22.43 6.43
C LEU A 727 22.00 22.30 7.57
N ASN A 728 22.36 21.09 7.99
CA ASN A 728 23.43 20.89 8.97
C ASN A 728 24.78 21.42 8.45
N LEU A 729 25.14 21.07 7.21
CA LEU A 729 26.36 21.53 6.56
C LEU A 729 26.37 23.05 6.36
N LEU A 730 25.23 23.66 6.05
CA LEU A 730 25.08 25.12 5.95
C LEU A 730 25.46 25.80 7.27
N VAL A 731 24.95 25.30 8.41
CA VAL A 731 25.27 25.86 9.72
C VAL A 731 26.77 25.74 10.02
N CYS A 732 27.33 24.54 9.85
CA CYS A 732 28.76 24.30 10.07
C CYS A 732 29.63 25.19 9.16
N GLY A 733 29.27 25.30 7.88
CA GLY A 733 29.99 26.10 6.89
C GLY A 733 29.96 27.60 7.20
N ILE A 734 28.80 28.16 7.53
CA ILE A 734 28.67 29.60 7.86
C ILE A 734 29.48 29.93 9.13
N VAL A 735 29.40 29.08 10.16
CA VAL A 735 30.17 29.25 11.41
C VAL A 735 31.68 29.24 11.12
N LEU A 736 32.16 28.29 10.32
CA LEU A 736 33.57 28.18 9.96
C LEU A 736 34.05 29.35 9.11
N VAL A 737 33.32 29.72 8.05
CA VAL A 737 33.71 30.82 7.15
C VAL A 737 33.79 32.14 7.91
N LEU A 738 32.81 32.45 8.75
CA LEU A 738 32.82 33.70 9.52
C LEU A 738 33.92 33.72 10.59
N TYR A 739 34.25 32.58 11.19
CA TYR A 739 35.42 32.47 12.05
C TYR A 739 36.71 32.77 11.28
N VAL A 740 36.91 32.16 10.11
CA VAL A 740 38.11 32.37 9.28
C VAL A 740 38.22 33.84 8.86
N VAL A 741 37.11 34.44 8.40
CA VAL A 741 37.07 35.87 8.03
C VAL A 741 37.44 36.77 9.22
N GLU A 742 36.89 36.51 10.41
CA GLU A 742 37.20 37.29 11.61
C GLU A 742 38.69 37.15 12.00
N ARG A 743 39.25 35.94 11.89
CA ARG A 743 40.66 35.68 12.18
C ARG A 743 41.60 36.35 11.19
N LEU A 744 41.25 36.37 9.90
CA LEU A 744 42.01 37.05 8.86
C LEU A 744 41.94 38.58 8.97
N ARG A 745 40.77 39.13 9.37
CA ARG A 745 40.61 40.58 9.56
C ARG A 745 41.33 41.11 10.80
N PHE A 746 41.40 40.32 11.89
CA PHE A 746 41.95 40.75 13.17
C PHE A 746 43.02 39.77 13.72
N PRO A 747 44.16 39.56 13.04
CA PRO A 747 45.13 38.52 13.42
C PRO A 747 45.77 38.69 14.81
N GLN A 748 45.72 39.90 15.39
CA GLN A 748 46.31 40.22 16.71
C GLN A 748 45.26 40.66 17.75
N LEU A 749 44.03 40.13 17.67
CA LEU A 749 42.98 40.49 18.62
C LEU A 749 43.39 40.12 20.06
N ALA A 750 43.31 41.10 20.97
CA ALA A 750 43.73 40.94 22.36
C ALA A 750 42.81 39.97 23.13
N ARG A 751 43.38 39.27 24.11
CA ARG A 751 42.61 38.36 24.98
C ARG A 751 41.74 39.16 25.95
N PRO A 752 40.48 38.74 26.18
CA PRO A 752 39.60 39.43 27.13
C PRO A 752 40.14 39.34 28.56
N GLN A 753 40.21 40.48 29.24
CA GLN A 753 40.62 40.62 30.64
C GLN A 753 39.45 40.32 31.60
N GLY A 754 39.75 39.81 32.81
CA GLY A 754 38.74 39.49 33.83
C GLY A 754 37.97 38.19 33.58
N SER A 755 38.67 37.05 33.49
CA SER A 755 38.06 35.72 33.53
C SER A 755 37.91 35.24 34.97
N SER A 756 36.75 34.70 35.31
CA SER A 756 36.48 34.08 36.63
C SER A 756 35.94 32.67 36.43
N PHE A 757 36.25 31.77 37.36
CA PHE A 757 35.72 30.38 37.34
C PHE A 757 34.20 30.32 37.50
N PHE A 758 33.57 31.38 38.01
CA PHE A 758 32.12 31.48 38.12
C PHE A 758 31.42 31.74 36.77
N LEU A 759 32.16 32.21 35.75
CA LEU A 759 31.63 32.44 34.41
C LEU A 759 31.67 31.16 33.58
N TYR A 760 30.55 30.85 32.94
CA TYR A 760 30.50 29.83 31.90
C TYR A 760 31.35 30.27 30.68
N ALA A 761 31.91 29.31 29.93
CA ALA A 761 32.81 29.58 28.82
C ALA A 761 32.20 30.56 27.78
N ALA A 762 30.95 30.32 27.35
CA ALA A 762 30.26 31.26 26.45
C ALA A 762 30.07 32.64 27.07
N ALA A 763 29.74 32.74 28.37
CA ALA A 763 29.58 34.02 29.06
C ALA A 763 30.90 34.80 29.14
N ASN A 764 32.02 34.11 29.37
CA ASN A 764 33.34 34.72 29.47
C ASN A 764 33.75 35.48 28.20
N TYR A 765 33.39 34.95 27.02
CA TYR A 765 33.72 35.56 25.73
C TYR A 765 32.63 36.48 25.18
N GLN A 766 31.36 36.29 25.55
CA GLN A 766 30.24 37.01 24.92
C GLN A 766 29.70 38.17 25.74
N PHE A 767 29.88 38.17 27.07
CA PHE A 767 29.45 39.29 27.89
C PHE A 767 30.31 40.53 27.65
N LYS A 768 29.66 41.68 27.56
CA LYS A 768 30.34 42.99 27.56
C LYS A 768 30.75 43.32 28.99
N LYS A 769 32.06 43.37 29.22
CA LYS A 769 32.66 43.56 30.56
C LYS A 769 33.17 44.99 30.83
N ALA A 770 33.44 45.77 29.77
CA ALA A 770 34.23 47.00 29.85
C ALA A 770 33.68 48.07 30.82
N ARG A 771 32.36 48.21 30.95
CA ARG A 771 31.72 49.21 31.84
C ARG A 771 31.50 48.71 33.28
N TRP A 772 31.81 47.44 33.53
CA TRP A 772 31.49 46.71 34.75
C TRP A 772 32.74 46.13 35.41
N GLN A 773 33.91 46.71 35.13
CA GLN A 773 35.17 46.37 35.77
C GLN A 773 35.55 47.44 36.79
N HIS A 774 35.93 47.01 37.99
CA HIS A 774 36.45 47.87 39.03
C HIS A 774 37.69 47.23 39.66
N ARG A 775 38.84 47.92 39.62
CA ARG A 775 40.15 47.41 40.09
C ARG A 775 40.49 46.01 39.53
N ASP A 776 40.38 45.86 38.21
CA ASP A 776 40.61 44.59 37.49
C ASP A 776 39.68 43.41 37.85
N VAL A 777 38.66 43.65 38.68
CA VAL A 777 37.62 42.66 39.02
C VAL A 777 36.37 42.94 38.20
N TYR A 778 35.82 41.90 37.57
CA TYR A 778 34.55 41.99 36.85
C TYR A 778 33.38 41.90 37.84
N CYS A 779 32.53 42.92 37.86
CA CYS A 779 31.34 43.00 38.69
C CYS A 779 30.11 42.69 37.84
N ILE A 780 29.62 41.45 37.89
CA ILE A 780 28.49 41.01 37.07
C ILE A 780 27.17 41.55 37.63
N ASP A 781 26.30 42.10 36.78
CA ASP A 781 24.96 42.47 37.19
C ASP A 781 24.10 41.23 37.49
N LYS A 782 23.14 41.35 38.42
CA LYS A 782 22.33 40.20 38.88
C LYS A 782 21.54 39.53 37.75
N ALA A 783 21.11 40.26 36.72
CA ALA A 783 20.39 39.68 35.59
C ALA A 783 21.31 38.84 34.69
N SER A 784 22.50 39.35 34.36
CA SER A 784 23.56 38.60 33.67
C SER A 784 24.05 37.40 34.51
N ALA A 785 24.05 37.52 35.84
CA ALA A 785 24.40 36.43 36.74
C ALA A 785 23.42 35.25 36.62
N VAL A 786 22.11 35.51 36.57
CA VAL A 786 21.09 34.48 36.32
C VAL A 786 21.27 33.83 34.96
N ILE A 787 21.52 34.61 33.90
CA ILE A 787 21.78 34.07 32.55
C ILE A 787 23.02 33.16 32.57
N ASN A 788 24.03 33.50 33.38
CA ASN A 788 25.22 32.69 33.61
C ASN A 788 25.01 31.52 34.61
N GLY A 789 23.80 31.33 35.13
CA GLY A 789 23.43 30.23 36.04
C GLY A 789 23.82 30.45 37.49
N LEU A 790 23.96 31.70 37.93
CA LEU A 790 24.23 32.09 39.30
C LEU A 790 22.98 32.77 39.88
N LEU A 791 22.34 32.13 40.85
CA LEU A 791 21.23 32.72 41.60
C LEU A 791 21.78 33.40 42.84
N SER A 792 21.56 34.70 42.99
CA SER A 792 22.10 35.50 44.09
C SER A 792 21.01 36.00 45.03
N PHE A 793 21.21 35.82 46.32
CA PHE A 793 20.39 36.39 47.39
C PHE A 793 21.29 37.15 48.38
N GLU A 794 20.98 38.42 48.61
CA GLU A 794 21.75 39.28 49.51
C GLU A 794 21.11 39.30 50.90
N TRP A 795 21.91 39.06 51.93
CA TRP A 795 21.49 39.18 53.33
C TRP A 795 22.62 39.84 54.13
N GLY A 796 22.40 41.08 54.55
CA GLY A 796 23.40 41.87 55.28
C GLY A 796 24.64 42.13 54.42
N ASP A 797 25.84 41.94 54.99
CA ASP A 797 27.13 42.16 54.31
C ASP A 797 27.59 40.95 53.46
N ARG A 798 26.68 40.01 53.14
CA ARG A 798 27.00 38.77 52.40
C ARG A 798 26.04 38.52 51.24
N VAL A 799 26.58 38.06 50.11
CA VAL A 799 25.83 37.51 48.97
C VAL A 799 25.92 35.99 49.01
N PHE A 800 24.77 35.34 49.07
CA PHE A 800 24.64 33.90 48.88
C PHE A 800 24.41 33.62 47.40
N MET A 801 25.26 32.80 46.80
CA MET A 801 25.18 32.44 45.39
C MET A 801 24.97 30.94 45.25
N LEU A 802 23.95 30.51 44.52
CA LEU A 802 23.80 29.14 44.08
C LEU A 802 24.27 29.05 42.62
N ASP A 803 25.33 28.29 42.38
CA ASP A 803 25.78 27.97 41.04
C ASP A 803 25.09 26.70 40.54
N ILE A 804 24.18 26.85 39.59
CA ILE A 804 23.40 25.74 39.02
C ILE A 804 24.27 24.85 38.14
N LYS A 805 25.40 25.36 37.63
CA LYS A 805 26.33 24.59 36.80
C LYS A 805 27.01 23.49 37.62
N THR A 806 27.39 23.82 38.85
CA THR A 806 28.10 22.91 39.76
C THR A 806 27.24 22.39 40.92
N TRP A 807 26.00 22.88 41.05
CA TRP A 807 25.10 22.67 42.18
C TRP A 807 25.75 23.00 43.53
N ARG A 808 26.59 24.05 43.57
CA ARG A 808 27.32 24.50 44.76
C ARG A 808 26.83 25.84 45.27
N LYS A 809 26.86 25.99 46.60
CA LYS A 809 26.60 27.26 47.28
C LYS A 809 27.92 27.97 47.56
N HIS A 810 27.99 29.24 47.18
CA HIS A 810 29.10 30.14 47.44
C HIS A 810 28.62 31.32 48.29
N ILE A 811 29.51 31.86 49.12
CA ILE A 811 29.21 33.02 49.98
C ILE A 811 30.31 34.04 49.74
N VAL A 812 29.94 35.22 49.28
CA VAL A 812 30.86 36.33 49.01
C VAL A 812 30.57 37.46 49.99
N ALA A 813 31.59 37.91 50.73
CA ALA A 813 31.46 39.05 51.62
C ALA A 813 31.64 40.35 50.83
N ILE A 814 30.62 41.22 50.84
CA ILE A 814 30.56 42.45 50.02
C ILE A 814 30.59 43.75 50.84
N GLY A 815 30.68 43.65 52.17
CA GLY A 815 30.57 44.79 53.08
C GLY A 815 31.60 45.91 52.84
N LYS A 816 32.80 45.59 52.35
CA LYS A 816 33.83 46.60 52.01
C LYS A 816 33.52 47.33 50.70
N GLU A 817 33.15 46.59 49.65
CA GLU A 817 32.84 47.16 48.34
C GLU A 817 31.57 47.99 48.37
N ARG A 818 30.55 47.56 49.12
CA ARG A 818 29.30 48.32 49.29
C ARG A 818 29.51 49.65 50.04
N ARG A 819 30.49 49.74 50.95
CA ARG A 819 30.87 51.00 51.59
C ARG A 819 31.59 51.92 50.62
N GLU A 820 32.57 51.40 49.87
CA GLU A 820 33.28 52.16 48.83
C GLU A 820 32.33 52.69 47.74
N ILE A 821 31.34 51.91 47.31
CA ILE A 821 30.30 52.34 46.36
C ILE A 821 29.35 53.39 46.96
N ARG A 822 29.11 53.36 48.27
CA ARG A 822 28.27 54.36 48.95
C ARG A 822 28.96 55.71 49.06
N ASP A 823 30.29 55.72 49.18
CA ASP A 823 31.11 56.92 49.37
C ASP A 823 31.46 57.59 48.02
N ASP A 824 31.39 56.88 46.90
CA ASP A 824 31.65 57.39 45.54
C ASP A 824 30.40 57.34 44.64
N PRO A 825 29.75 58.49 44.36
CA PRO A 825 28.58 58.55 43.49
C PRO A 825 28.83 58.02 42.06
N SER A 826 30.07 58.02 41.59
CA SER A 826 30.43 57.52 40.25
C SER A 826 30.35 55.99 40.12
N LEU A 827 30.26 55.27 41.25
CA LEU A 827 30.19 53.81 41.32
C LEU A 827 28.78 53.27 41.60
N GLN A 828 27.76 54.14 41.64
CA GLN A 828 26.38 53.75 41.97
C GLN A 828 25.81 52.64 41.07
N HIS A 829 26.23 52.56 39.79
CA HIS A 829 25.80 51.48 38.88
C HIS A 829 26.28 50.09 39.33
N LEU A 830 27.33 50.02 40.16
CA LEU A 830 27.85 48.77 40.73
C LEU A 830 27.13 48.34 42.02
N ALA A 831 26.24 49.17 42.57
CA ALA A 831 25.55 48.92 43.85
C ALA A 831 24.69 47.65 43.87
N HIS A 832 24.31 47.12 42.70
CA HIS A 832 23.53 45.90 42.56
C HIS A 832 24.29 44.76 41.85
N THR A 833 25.60 44.87 41.73
CA THR A 833 26.46 43.86 41.07
C THR A 833 27.09 42.89 42.07
N ILE A 834 27.59 41.77 41.55
CA ILE A 834 28.31 40.73 42.28
C ILE A 834 29.78 40.77 41.84
N PRO A 835 30.74 41.00 42.76
CA PRO A 835 32.16 41.01 42.41
C PRO A 835 32.64 39.57 42.14
N MET A 836 33.09 39.29 40.92
CA MET A 836 33.58 37.98 40.50
C MET A 836 35.05 37.83 40.86
N LYS A 837 35.33 37.78 42.17
CA LYS A 837 36.67 37.54 42.71
C LYS A 837 37.00 36.05 42.59
N HIS A 838 38.14 35.75 41.96
CA HIS A 838 38.70 34.45 41.60
C HIS A 838 38.38 33.95 40.18
#